data_AF-A0A4Z2JBX1-F1
#
_entry.id   AF-A0A4Z2JBX1-F1
#
_cell.length_a   1.000
_cell.length_b   1.000
_cell.length_c   1.000
_cell.angle_alpha   90.00
_cell.angle_beta   90.00
_cell.angle_gamma   90.00
#
_symmetry.space_group_name_H-M   'P 1'
#
loop_
_entity.id
_entity.type
_entity.pdbx_description
1 polymer ?
#
loop_
_entity_poly.entity_id
_entity_poly.type
_entity_poly.pdbx_seq_one_letter_code
_entity_poly.pdbx_strand_id
1 'polypeptide(L)'
;MENESKSKIKERFGLRRDIFKEFLAEFLGIFILILFGCGSVAQTVLSKGALGEPLTIHIGFTLGVMMAVYVAGGVSGAHVNPAVSLAMVILGKLPLKKFPVYVAAQFLGAFAGSCAVYGLYYDALMEYTNGEFAVTGPNATANIFASYPAKHLSVLNGFVDQVIATAALILCILAITDKKNIGAPKGMEPLCIGLVIMAIGVSMGLNCGYPINPARDLGPRFFTAVAGWGMDVFRAGGCWWWIPVAGPMVGGAVGACVYFLLIELHHQEPEKQEENNVQDKYEMITMSAVDGEQRVVPRLSEPYVSSSVFRMFLEGEDNCTLDPLQLHTLTSCGFNSSNPIIIITHGWSLDGMMENWVFRLATSLKTNLKDVNVVITDWLLLAHTHYPTAVQSTRTVGKDIAHLLQSLQAHYRYPVRKVHLIGYSLGAHICGFAGSYLEGSEKIGRITGLDPAGPLFEGMSPTDRLSPDDAEFVDAIHTFTQKHLGLSVGIKQAVAHYDFYPNGGEFQPGCDLQSVYGHVYEYGLLGFEQTVKCAHERSVHLFIDSLMNKDKLSMAYRCRDKRAFDKGVCLTCRKHRCNTLGYDIQKVRTGASRKFFLNTRSQMPYKLYHYQFRIQLVNQMEGIEPSLIISLTGTKEESGDVPIMITGSSSGNKTHTFLITLDRDLGDLMLLNLHWEGSALWKNMWNRMQNIIPWGGKERKRLLTLGKISVKGGDTQERTSFCALTNDGQRVEVAQDEVFAQARNEAKSRAVSASQLSHLIVLSVLALVALALGLLVCLLLPFPPQRAYRT
;
A
#
# COMPACT_ATOMS: atom_id res chain seq x y z
N MET A 1 2.57 -10.23 27.60
CA MET A 1 3.62 -11.26 27.61
C MET A 1 4.70 -11.04 26.55
N GLU A 2 4.38 -10.76 25.28
CA GLU A 2 5.41 -10.55 24.25
C GLU A 2 6.30 -9.31 24.50
N ASN A 3 5.71 -8.21 24.99
CA ASN A 3 6.45 -7.01 25.40
C ASN A 3 7.32 -7.21 26.64
N GLU A 4 6.91 -8.07 27.58
CA GLU A 4 7.72 -8.39 28.77
C GLU A 4 8.92 -9.27 28.43
N SER A 5 8.76 -10.22 27.49
CA SER A 5 9.86 -11.06 27.01
C SER A 5 10.87 -10.23 26.20
N LYS A 6 10.39 -9.37 25.29
CA LYS A 6 11.24 -8.41 24.55
C LYS A 6 11.94 -7.42 25.50
N SER A 7 11.26 -6.95 26.55
CA SER A 7 11.85 -6.10 27.59
C SER A 7 12.96 -6.81 28.37
N LYS A 8 12.71 -8.05 28.81
CA LYS A 8 13.70 -8.85 29.54
C LYS A 8 14.91 -9.22 28.69
N ILE A 9 14.74 -9.49 27.39
CA ILE A 9 15.85 -9.72 26.45
C ILE A 9 16.64 -8.43 26.21
N LYS A 10 15.95 -7.29 26.03
CA LYS A 10 16.58 -5.97 25.87
C LYS A 10 17.36 -5.53 27.12
N GLU A 11 16.91 -5.89 28.32
CA GLU A 11 17.65 -5.68 29.57
C GLU A 11 18.83 -6.64 29.75
N ARG A 12 18.74 -7.89 29.23
CA ARG A 12 19.82 -8.90 29.34
C ARG A 12 20.94 -8.72 28.31
N PHE A 13 20.64 -8.24 27.11
CA PHE A 13 21.58 -8.12 25.99
C PHE A 13 21.78 -6.68 25.47
N GLY A 14 20.99 -5.71 25.95
CA GLY A 14 21.12 -4.31 25.56
C GLY A 14 22.36 -3.65 26.16
N LEU A 15 23.26 -3.19 25.30
CA LEU A 15 24.51 -2.55 25.71
C LEU A 15 24.26 -1.16 26.31
N ARG A 16 24.93 -0.83 27.42
CA ARG A 16 24.72 0.44 28.15
C ARG A 16 25.43 1.66 27.54
N ARG A 17 26.45 1.47 26.70
CA ARG A 17 27.24 2.56 26.10
C ARG A 17 26.86 2.77 24.64
N ASP A 18 26.43 3.99 24.30
CA ASP A 18 25.95 4.32 22.94
C ASP A 18 27.03 4.15 21.87
N ILE A 19 28.30 4.45 22.19
CA ILE A 19 29.42 4.28 21.25
C ILE A 19 29.63 2.82 20.79
N PHE A 20 29.29 1.84 21.64
CA PHE A 20 29.43 0.44 21.28
C PHE A 20 28.23 -0.04 20.45
N LYS A 21 27.04 0.54 20.65
CA LYS A 21 25.89 0.30 19.76
C LYS A 21 26.15 0.84 18.37
N GLU A 22 26.71 2.05 18.29
CA GLU A 22 27.12 2.68 17.03
C GLU A 22 28.18 1.84 16.32
N PHE A 23 29.19 1.34 17.05
CA PHE A 23 30.19 0.41 16.51
C PHE A 23 29.54 -0.84 15.90
N LEU A 24 28.64 -1.52 16.62
CA LEU A 24 27.97 -2.72 16.10
C LEU A 24 27.08 -2.41 14.89
N ALA A 25 26.41 -1.27 14.89
CA ALA A 25 25.58 -0.83 13.77
C ALA A 25 26.42 -0.56 12.51
N GLU A 26 27.52 0.20 12.63
CA GLU A 26 28.44 0.47 11.53
C GLU A 26 29.11 -0.81 11.02
N PHE A 27 29.51 -1.72 11.92
CA PHE A 27 30.05 -3.04 11.58
C PHE A 27 29.05 -3.88 10.78
N LEU A 28 27.79 -3.94 11.23
CA LEU A 28 26.76 -4.73 10.56
C LEU A 28 26.36 -4.10 9.21
N GLY A 29 26.26 -2.76 9.15
CA GLY A 29 25.93 -2.05 7.93
C GLY A 29 26.94 -2.32 6.81
N ILE A 30 28.23 -2.12 7.07
CA ILE A 30 29.28 -2.37 6.07
C ILE A 30 29.40 -3.87 5.72
N PHE A 31 29.15 -4.77 6.68
CA PHE A 31 29.11 -6.22 6.44
C PHE A 31 28.06 -6.55 5.38
N ILE A 32 26.85 -6.00 5.52
CA ILE A 32 25.75 -6.19 4.57
C ILE A 32 26.09 -5.59 3.19
N LEU A 33 26.71 -4.41 3.16
CA LEU A 33 27.19 -3.79 1.92
C LEU A 33 28.17 -4.72 1.19
N ILE A 34 29.19 -5.24 1.88
CA ILE A 34 30.17 -6.14 1.28
C ILE A 34 29.55 -7.47 0.87
N LEU A 35 28.67 -8.04 1.69
CA LEU A 35 28.03 -9.32 1.40
C LEU A 35 27.28 -9.27 0.05
N PHE A 36 26.45 -8.26 -0.16
CA PHE A 36 25.71 -8.12 -1.41
C PHE A 36 26.56 -7.56 -2.57
N GLY A 37 27.40 -6.57 -2.29
CA GLY A 37 28.27 -5.95 -3.28
C GLY A 37 29.29 -6.94 -3.84
N CYS A 38 30.18 -7.46 -3.01
CA CYS A 38 31.18 -8.45 -3.45
C CYS A 38 30.54 -9.77 -3.88
N GLY A 39 29.40 -10.17 -3.30
CA GLY A 39 28.64 -11.33 -3.77
C GLY A 39 28.17 -11.19 -5.23
N SER A 40 27.68 -10.01 -5.61
CA SER A 40 27.30 -9.74 -7.01
C SER A 40 28.48 -9.81 -7.98
N VAL A 41 29.66 -9.37 -7.55
CA VAL A 41 30.90 -9.50 -8.35
C VAL A 41 31.36 -10.95 -8.42
N ALA A 42 31.31 -11.68 -7.30
CA ALA A 42 31.68 -13.09 -7.23
C ALA A 42 30.83 -13.92 -8.20
N GLN A 43 29.51 -13.74 -8.17
CA GLN A 43 28.60 -14.41 -9.12
C GLN A 43 28.95 -14.08 -10.58
N THR A 44 29.23 -12.82 -10.89
CA THR A 44 29.56 -12.38 -12.25
C THR A 44 30.89 -12.97 -12.72
N VAL A 45 31.94 -12.88 -11.91
CA VAL A 45 33.29 -13.35 -12.25
C VAL A 45 33.33 -14.88 -12.34
N LEU A 46 32.84 -15.58 -11.32
CA LEU A 46 32.95 -17.05 -11.23
C LEU A 46 32.08 -17.76 -12.28
N SER A 47 30.98 -17.13 -12.71
CA SER A 47 30.17 -17.62 -13.83
C SER A 47 30.69 -17.22 -15.21
N LYS A 48 31.85 -16.55 -15.30
CA LYS A 48 32.40 -16.01 -16.56
C LYS A 48 31.40 -15.10 -17.31
N GLY A 49 30.59 -14.35 -16.57
CA GLY A 49 29.56 -13.46 -17.10
C GLY A 49 28.22 -14.14 -17.44
N ALA A 50 28.05 -15.44 -17.23
CA ALA A 50 26.80 -16.13 -17.56
C ALA A 50 25.63 -15.76 -16.63
N LEU A 51 25.92 -15.39 -15.38
CA LEU A 51 24.90 -15.04 -14.36
C LEU A 51 24.96 -13.57 -13.94
N GLY A 52 25.75 -12.73 -14.63
CA GLY A 52 25.91 -11.33 -14.25
C GLY A 52 26.64 -10.48 -15.29
N GLU A 53 26.23 -9.23 -15.37
CA GLU A 53 26.72 -8.16 -16.24
C GLU A 53 27.09 -6.93 -15.37
N PRO A 54 27.77 -5.90 -15.91
CA PRO A 54 28.13 -4.70 -15.13
C PRO A 54 26.93 -4.08 -14.40
N LEU A 55 25.74 -4.05 -15.01
CA LEU A 55 24.53 -3.53 -14.38
C LEU A 55 24.13 -4.30 -13.11
N THR A 56 24.23 -5.63 -13.11
CA THR A 56 23.90 -6.45 -11.93
C THR A 56 24.87 -6.21 -10.78
N ILE A 57 26.14 -5.92 -11.07
CA ILE A 57 27.11 -5.49 -10.06
C ILE A 57 26.70 -4.15 -9.45
N HIS A 58 26.30 -3.16 -10.27
CA HIS A 58 25.81 -1.87 -9.77
C HIS A 58 24.56 -2.02 -8.92
N ILE A 59 23.62 -2.89 -9.31
CA ILE A 59 22.42 -3.22 -8.52
C ILE A 59 22.83 -3.86 -7.18
N GLY A 60 23.76 -4.81 -7.18
CA GLY A 60 24.24 -5.48 -5.97
C GLY A 60 24.83 -4.50 -4.94
N PHE A 61 25.72 -3.60 -5.37
CA PHE A 61 26.28 -2.56 -4.49
C PHE A 61 25.23 -1.54 -4.05
N THR A 62 24.32 -1.14 -4.96
CA THR A 62 23.23 -0.20 -4.65
C THR A 62 22.30 -0.72 -3.58
N LEU A 63 21.76 -1.93 -3.77
CA LEU A 63 20.86 -2.57 -2.80
C LEU A 63 21.61 -2.89 -1.50
N GLY A 64 22.89 -3.26 -1.59
CA GLY A 64 23.75 -3.46 -0.43
C GLY A 64 23.89 -2.22 0.43
N VAL A 65 24.20 -1.05 -0.16
CA VAL A 65 24.25 0.23 0.56
C VAL A 65 22.88 0.60 1.12
N MET A 66 21.82 0.48 0.33
CA MET A 66 20.46 0.80 0.77
C MET A 66 20.06 -0.02 2.01
N MET A 67 20.28 -1.34 1.98
CA MET A 67 20.00 -2.21 3.13
C MET A 67 20.92 -1.93 4.32
N ALA A 68 22.20 -1.62 4.07
CA ALA A 68 23.12 -1.22 5.13
C ALA A 68 22.62 0.02 5.89
N VAL A 69 22.10 1.01 5.16
CA VAL A 69 21.53 2.22 5.76
C VAL A 69 20.23 1.92 6.51
N TYR A 70 19.33 1.08 5.98
CA TYR A 70 18.13 0.65 6.71
C TYR A 70 18.45 -0.10 8.01
N VAL A 71 19.46 -0.96 8.00
CA VAL A 71 19.85 -1.79 9.15
C VAL A 71 20.52 -0.96 10.25
N ALA A 72 21.40 -0.02 9.88
CA ALA A 72 22.22 0.72 10.85
C ALA A 72 21.73 2.15 11.15
N GLY A 73 20.88 2.72 10.28
CA GLY A 73 20.58 4.17 10.26
C GLY A 73 19.95 4.68 11.54
N GLY A 74 19.04 3.91 12.13
CA GLY A 74 18.38 4.28 13.39
C GLY A 74 19.29 4.25 14.63
N VAL A 75 20.52 3.73 14.52
CA VAL A 75 21.47 3.60 15.64
C VAL A 75 22.69 4.50 15.45
N SER A 76 23.39 4.39 14.32
CA SER A 76 24.65 5.13 14.08
C SER A 76 24.53 6.27 13.07
N GLY A 77 23.38 6.40 12.40
CA GLY A 77 23.24 7.21 11.18
C GLY A 77 23.72 6.49 9.91
N ALA A 78 24.23 5.26 10.04
CA ALA A 78 24.73 4.41 8.95
C ALA A 78 25.67 5.12 7.98
N HIS A 79 26.79 5.63 8.48
CA HIS A 79 27.80 6.22 7.62
C HIS A 79 28.39 5.18 6.68
N VAL A 80 28.66 3.98 7.22
CA VAL A 80 29.19 2.77 6.55
C VAL A 80 30.37 3.04 5.62
N ASN A 81 31.04 4.19 5.79
CA ASN A 81 32.05 4.73 4.91
C ASN A 81 32.92 5.73 5.70
N PRO A 82 34.25 5.52 5.74
CA PRO A 82 35.17 6.45 6.39
C PRO A 82 35.12 7.87 5.82
N ALA A 83 34.89 8.03 4.51
CA ALA A 83 34.78 9.34 3.86
C ALA A 83 33.51 10.10 4.28
N VAL A 84 32.38 9.41 4.40
CA VAL A 84 31.14 9.98 4.95
C VAL A 84 31.34 10.39 6.41
N SER A 85 32.00 9.52 7.19
CA SER A 85 32.29 9.80 8.59
C SER A 85 33.19 11.02 8.76
N LEU A 86 34.19 11.19 7.89
CA LEU A 86 35.06 12.37 7.87
C LEU A 86 34.28 13.64 7.49
N ALA A 87 33.45 13.58 6.45
CA ALA A 87 32.60 14.69 6.04
C ALA A 87 31.70 15.17 7.19
N MET A 88 31.08 14.24 7.92
CA MET A 88 30.25 14.57 9.09
C MET A 88 31.06 15.18 10.24
N VAL A 89 32.33 14.79 10.42
CA VAL A 89 33.23 15.45 11.40
C VAL A 89 33.54 16.87 10.98
N ILE A 90 33.88 17.10 9.70
CA ILE A 90 34.20 18.43 9.15
C ILE A 90 33.02 19.39 9.34
N LEU A 91 31.79 18.90 9.12
CA LEU A 91 30.56 19.68 9.30
C LEU A 91 30.11 19.81 10.76
N GLY A 92 30.84 19.24 11.73
CA GLY A 92 30.46 19.24 13.15
C GLY A 92 29.25 18.36 13.48
N LYS A 93 28.79 17.53 12.54
CA LYS A 93 27.65 16.60 12.67
C LYS A 93 28.04 15.27 13.35
N LEU A 94 29.34 14.95 13.41
CA LEU A 94 29.89 13.81 14.18
C LEU A 94 31.03 14.29 15.11
N PRO A 95 31.01 13.98 16.42
CA PRO A 95 32.13 14.29 17.30
C PRO A 95 33.43 13.60 16.87
N LEU A 96 34.53 14.36 16.78
CA LEU A 96 35.85 13.86 16.35
C LEU A 96 36.31 12.59 17.10
N LYS A 97 35.97 12.47 18.39
CA LYS A 97 36.31 11.29 19.23
C LYS A 97 35.63 9.99 18.76
N LYS A 98 34.50 10.08 18.07
CA LYS A 98 33.76 8.91 17.55
C LYS A 98 34.30 8.43 16.21
N PHE A 99 34.93 9.32 15.44
CA PHE A 99 35.49 9.01 14.13
C PHE A 99 36.36 7.74 14.08
N PRO A 100 37.39 7.55 14.94
CA PRO A 100 38.20 6.34 14.90
C PRO A 100 37.41 5.06 15.21
N VAL A 101 36.35 5.15 16.02
CA VAL A 101 35.48 4.01 16.34
C VAL A 101 34.65 3.61 15.12
N TYR A 102 34.07 4.58 14.41
CA TYR A 102 33.33 4.33 13.17
C TYR A 102 34.23 3.70 12.11
N VAL A 103 35.43 4.26 11.91
CA VAL A 103 36.41 3.75 10.94
C VAL A 103 36.82 2.31 11.29
N ALA A 104 37.10 2.02 12.57
CA ALA A 104 37.44 0.67 13.01
C ALA A 104 36.27 -0.32 12.80
N ALA A 105 35.05 0.06 13.13
CA ALA A 105 33.86 -0.75 12.89
C ALA A 105 33.67 -1.07 11.41
N GLN A 106 33.84 -0.06 10.56
CA GLN A 106 33.67 -0.15 9.12
C GLN A 106 34.72 -1.08 8.48
N PHE A 107 36.00 -0.98 8.88
CA PHE A 107 37.02 -1.88 8.36
C PHE A 107 36.81 -3.33 8.83
N LEU A 108 36.48 -3.53 10.11
CA LEU A 108 36.26 -4.88 10.65
C LEU A 108 35.03 -5.54 10.04
N GLY A 109 33.94 -4.80 9.83
CA GLY A 109 32.74 -5.32 9.18
C GLY A 109 32.99 -5.67 7.72
N ALA A 110 33.77 -4.84 7.00
CA ALA A 110 34.11 -5.10 5.61
C ALA A 110 35.02 -6.34 5.45
N PHE A 111 35.97 -6.52 6.37
CA PHE A 111 36.78 -7.73 6.46
C PHE A 111 35.90 -8.97 6.70
N ALA A 112 35.02 -8.92 7.70
CA ALA A 112 34.11 -10.02 8.02
C ALA A 112 33.14 -10.35 6.87
N GLY A 113 32.63 -9.33 6.16
CA GLY A 113 31.79 -9.52 4.98
C GLY A 113 32.54 -10.24 3.86
N SER A 114 33.83 -9.95 3.71
CA SER A 114 34.70 -10.61 2.74
C SER A 114 34.93 -12.07 3.08
N CYS A 115 35.14 -12.40 4.37
CA CYS A 115 35.19 -13.78 4.84
C CYS A 115 33.89 -14.54 4.52
N ALA A 116 32.74 -13.90 4.70
CA ALA A 116 31.45 -14.51 4.41
C ALA A 116 31.27 -14.79 2.91
N VAL A 117 31.60 -13.84 2.03
CA VAL A 117 31.55 -14.02 0.57
C VAL A 117 32.52 -15.11 0.12
N TYR A 118 33.74 -15.12 0.67
CA TYR A 118 34.73 -16.18 0.38
C TYR A 118 34.22 -17.56 0.79
N GLY A 119 33.66 -17.71 1.99
CA GLY A 119 33.08 -18.98 2.44
C GLY A 119 31.88 -19.42 1.60
N LEU A 120 31.03 -18.46 1.20
CA LEU A 120 29.85 -18.74 0.38
C LEU A 120 30.22 -19.25 -1.02
N TYR A 121 31.30 -18.74 -1.62
CA TYR A 121 31.75 -19.07 -2.97
C TYR A 121 33.02 -19.93 -2.99
N TYR A 122 33.39 -20.56 -1.87
CA TYR A 122 34.68 -21.25 -1.74
C TYR A 122 34.88 -22.32 -2.82
N ASP A 123 33.90 -23.21 -3.00
CA ASP A 123 34.01 -24.31 -3.98
C ASP A 123 34.13 -23.77 -5.41
N ALA A 124 33.32 -22.76 -5.76
CA ALA A 124 33.37 -22.12 -7.07
C ALA A 124 34.68 -21.36 -7.31
N LEU A 125 35.25 -20.74 -6.26
CA LEU A 125 36.56 -20.10 -6.32
C LEU A 125 37.67 -21.13 -6.59
N MET A 126 37.64 -22.27 -5.91
CA MET A 126 38.60 -23.35 -6.11
C MET A 126 38.51 -23.95 -7.51
N GLU A 127 37.29 -24.18 -8.00
CA GLU A 127 37.05 -24.67 -9.36
C GLU A 127 37.52 -23.65 -10.43
N TYR A 128 37.19 -22.37 -10.26
CA TYR A 128 37.55 -21.32 -11.22
C TYR A 128 39.07 -21.12 -11.33
N THR A 129 39.78 -21.23 -10.20
CA THR A 129 41.20 -20.92 -10.11
C THR A 129 42.12 -22.14 -10.17
N ASN A 130 41.55 -23.36 -10.22
CA ASN A 130 42.28 -24.61 -10.02
C ASN A 130 43.11 -24.62 -8.71
N GLY A 131 42.62 -23.92 -7.68
CA GLY A 131 43.27 -23.79 -6.38
C GLY A 131 44.40 -22.75 -6.28
N GLU A 132 44.70 -22.00 -7.35
CA GLU A 132 45.74 -20.95 -7.34
C GLU A 132 45.14 -19.54 -7.43
N PHE A 133 45.14 -18.83 -6.30
CA PHE A 133 44.59 -17.47 -6.22
C PHE A 133 45.54 -16.41 -6.78
N ALA A 134 45.12 -15.73 -7.87
CA ALA A 134 45.90 -14.69 -8.53
C ALA A 134 45.24 -13.30 -8.44
N VAL A 135 46.08 -12.26 -8.31
CA VAL A 135 45.65 -10.84 -8.25
C VAL A 135 45.48 -10.22 -9.63
N THR A 136 46.32 -10.63 -10.59
CA THR A 136 46.31 -10.14 -11.98
C THR A 136 46.38 -11.29 -12.96
N GLY A 137 45.83 -11.10 -14.17
CA GLY A 137 45.81 -12.12 -15.21
C GLY A 137 44.39 -12.55 -15.58
N PRO A 138 44.24 -13.48 -16.54
CA PRO A 138 42.93 -13.88 -17.07
C PRO A 138 42.06 -14.62 -16.04
N ASN A 139 42.69 -15.34 -15.10
CA ASN A 139 41.99 -16.07 -14.04
C ASN A 139 42.08 -15.35 -12.68
N ALA A 140 42.39 -14.05 -12.67
CA ALA A 140 42.45 -13.29 -11.42
C ALA A 140 41.07 -13.15 -10.79
N THR A 141 41.03 -13.33 -9.47
CA THR A 141 39.79 -13.29 -8.67
C THR A 141 39.84 -12.26 -7.54
N ALA A 142 40.99 -11.61 -7.32
CA ALA A 142 41.12 -10.58 -6.27
C ALA A 142 40.18 -9.37 -6.51
N ASN A 143 39.80 -9.12 -7.77
CA ASN A 143 38.87 -8.06 -8.18
C ASN A 143 37.43 -8.29 -7.71
N ILE A 144 37.10 -9.49 -7.22
CA ILE A 144 35.83 -9.77 -6.52
C ILE A 144 35.73 -8.94 -5.24
N PHE A 145 36.85 -8.77 -4.55
CA PHE A 145 36.91 -8.22 -3.20
C PHE A 145 37.37 -6.75 -3.19
N ALA A 146 38.39 -6.42 -3.96
CA ALA A 146 39.00 -5.08 -3.98
C ALA A 146 39.06 -4.49 -5.40
N SER A 147 39.15 -3.17 -5.51
CA SER A 147 39.25 -2.46 -6.79
C SER A 147 40.67 -2.52 -7.36
N TYR A 148 40.78 -2.57 -8.69
CA TYR A 148 42.06 -2.51 -9.40
C TYR A 148 41.90 -1.60 -10.63
N PRO A 149 42.95 -0.90 -11.06
CA PRO A 149 42.84 0.06 -12.15
C PRO A 149 42.66 -0.65 -13.49
N ALA A 150 41.83 -0.07 -14.37
CA ALA A 150 41.81 -0.46 -15.77
C ALA A 150 43.18 -0.22 -16.42
N LYS A 151 43.52 -1.01 -17.45
CA LYS A 151 44.82 -0.96 -18.13
C LYS A 151 45.19 0.42 -18.68
N HIS A 152 44.20 1.23 -19.04
CA HIS A 152 44.38 2.57 -19.62
C HIS A 152 44.46 3.68 -18.56
N LEU A 153 44.20 3.38 -17.28
CA LEU A 153 44.04 4.40 -16.25
C LEU A 153 45.40 4.78 -15.63
N SER A 154 45.73 6.07 -15.65
CA SER A 154 46.91 6.60 -14.95
C SER A 154 46.62 6.78 -13.46
N VAL A 155 47.68 6.74 -12.64
CA VAL A 155 47.60 6.94 -11.17
C VAL A 155 46.94 8.29 -10.83
N LEU A 156 47.32 9.37 -11.52
CA LEU A 156 46.77 10.71 -11.28
C LEU A 156 45.29 10.78 -11.64
N ASN A 157 44.90 10.31 -12.83
CA ASN A 157 43.48 10.32 -13.23
C ASN A 157 42.66 9.40 -12.35
N GLY A 158 43.22 8.27 -11.91
CA GLY A 158 42.61 7.39 -10.92
C GLY A 158 42.33 8.08 -9.59
N PHE A 159 43.27 8.89 -9.09
CA PHE A 159 43.05 9.68 -7.89
C PHE A 159 41.95 10.73 -8.09
N VAL A 160 41.99 11.48 -9.19
CA VAL A 160 40.97 12.51 -9.52
C VAL A 160 39.58 11.89 -9.66
N ASP A 161 39.48 10.73 -10.33
CA ASP A 161 38.26 9.94 -10.47
C ASP A 161 37.64 9.62 -9.11
N GLN A 162 38.44 9.16 -8.14
CA GLN A 162 37.96 8.88 -6.79
C GLN A 162 37.54 10.12 -6.00
N VAL A 163 38.25 11.24 -6.18
CA VAL A 163 37.89 12.52 -5.56
C VAL A 163 36.53 12.99 -6.08
N ILE A 164 36.33 13.00 -7.40
CA ILE A 164 35.10 13.48 -8.04
C ILE A 164 33.91 12.58 -7.66
N ALA A 165 34.05 11.26 -7.79
CA ALA A 165 32.97 10.33 -7.50
C ALA A 165 32.53 10.41 -6.03
N THR A 166 33.48 10.54 -5.10
CA THR A 166 33.16 10.65 -3.66
C THR A 166 32.64 12.03 -3.29
N ALA A 167 33.13 13.11 -3.92
CA ALA A 167 32.57 14.45 -3.73
C ALA A 167 31.11 14.51 -4.17
N ALA A 168 30.76 13.90 -5.31
CA ALA A 168 29.39 13.77 -5.77
C ALA A 168 28.54 12.96 -4.78
N LEU A 169 29.06 11.83 -4.26
CA LEU A 169 28.38 11.04 -3.23
C LEU A 169 28.04 11.89 -1.99
N ILE A 170 29.03 12.57 -1.41
CA ILE A 170 28.83 13.36 -0.19
C ILE A 170 27.89 14.54 -0.44
N LEU A 171 28.05 15.25 -1.56
CA LEU A 171 27.16 16.36 -1.92
C LEU A 171 25.70 15.91 -1.97
N CYS A 172 25.42 14.78 -2.62
CA CYS A 172 24.07 14.23 -2.72
C CYS A 172 23.55 13.72 -1.37
N ILE A 173 24.39 13.05 -0.55
CA ILE A 173 24.00 12.62 0.80
C ILE A 173 23.58 13.83 1.65
N LEU A 174 24.35 14.93 1.61
CA LEU A 174 24.02 16.15 2.33
C LEU A 174 22.72 16.76 1.80
N ALA A 175 22.53 16.84 0.49
CA ALA A 175 21.27 17.30 -0.12
C ALA A 175 20.05 16.48 0.33
N ILE A 176 20.19 15.15 0.40
CA ILE A 176 19.13 14.21 0.81
C ILE A 176 18.80 14.35 2.29
N THR A 177 19.82 14.56 3.14
CA THR A 177 19.67 14.55 4.61
C THR A 177 19.44 15.93 5.21
N ASP A 178 19.61 17.00 4.42
CA ASP A 178 19.36 18.37 4.86
C ASP A 178 17.86 18.68 4.93
N LYS A 179 17.39 18.96 6.15
CA LYS A 179 15.99 19.30 6.44
C LYS A 179 15.63 20.74 6.09
N LYS A 180 16.63 21.61 5.84
CA LYS A 180 16.42 22.99 5.40
C LYS A 180 16.38 23.11 3.88
N ASN A 181 16.80 22.06 3.17
CA ASN A 181 16.62 21.91 1.72
C ASN A 181 15.31 21.12 1.43
N ILE A 182 15.05 20.74 0.17
CA ILE A 182 13.91 19.89 -0.22
C ILE A 182 13.89 18.61 0.63
N GLY A 183 15.06 18.00 0.84
CA GLY A 183 15.26 16.79 1.65
C GLY A 183 14.54 15.56 1.09
N ALA A 184 14.95 14.36 1.50
CA ALA A 184 14.14 13.17 1.24
C ALA A 184 13.03 13.02 2.30
N PRO A 185 11.85 12.49 1.94
CA PRO A 185 10.82 12.13 2.91
C PRO A 185 11.38 11.16 3.96
N LYS A 186 10.91 11.29 5.21
CA LYS A 186 11.38 10.43 6.31
C LYS A 186 11.17 8.95 5.98
N GLY A 187 12.25 8.18 6.05
CA GLY A 187 12.29 6.76 5.71
C GLY A 187 12.67 6.48 4.25
N MET A 188 12.71 7.48 3.37
CA MET A 188 13.16 7.34 1.98
C MET A 188 14.64 7.67 1.78
N GLU A 189 15.31 8.24 2.78
CA GLU A 189 16.74 8.59 2.71
C GLU A 189 17.60 7.40 2.24
N PRO A 190 17.44 6.15 2.75
CA PRO A 190 18.24 5.01 2.30
C PRO A 190 18.03 4.66 0.82
N LEU A 191 16.81 4.80 0.30
CA LEU A 191 16.48 4.55 -1.11
C LEU A 191 17.15 5.59 -2.01
N CYS A 192 17.01 6.88 -1.67
CA CYS A 192 17.64 7.96 -2.42
C CYS A 192 19.17 7.82 -2.41
N ILE A 193 19.77 7.48 -1.27
CA ILE A 193 21.22 7.22 -1.18
C ILE A 193 21.61 6.03 -2.06
N GLY A 194 20.83 4.95 -2.08
CA GLY A 194 21.04 3.84 -3.01
C GLY A 194 21.01 4.28 -4.48
N LEU A 195 20.04 5.10 -4.88
CA LEU A 195 19.96 5.62 -6.25
C LEU A 195 21.15 6.52 -6.63
N VAL A 196 21.73 7.26 -5.68
CA VAL A 196 22.97 8.01 -5.90
C VAL A 196 24.14 7.06 -6.19
N ILE A 197 24.25 5.95 -5.43
CA ILE A 197 25.27 4.93 -5.69
C ILE A 197 25.08 4.29 -7.07
N MET A 198 23.84 4.02 -7.46
CA MET A 198 23.52 3.53 -8.80
C MET A 198 23.99 4.52 -9.87
N ALA A 199 23.62 5.80 -9.72
CA ALA A 199 23.99 6.86 -10.66
C ALA A 199 25.52 6.97 -10.81
N ILE A 200 26.27 6.91 -9.71
CA ILE A 200 27.75 6.89 -9.74
C ILE A 200 28.27 5.61 -10.41
N GLY A 201 27.71 4.45 -10.08
CA GLY A 201 28.12 3.17 -10.65
C GLY A 201 28.02 3.15 -12.17
N VAL A 202 26.85 3.54 -12.71
CA VAL A 202 26.61 3.51 -14.16
C VAL A 202 27.36 4.62 -14.92
N SER A 203 27.72 5.72 -14.27
CA SER A 203 28.40 6.86 -14.91
C SER A 203 29.92 6.85 -14.78
N MET A 204 30.46 6.31 -13.68
CA MET A 204 31.88 6.39 -13.31
C MET A 204 32.53 5.03 -13.08
N GLY A 205 31.86 3.92 -13.46
CA GLY A 205 32.36 2.57 -13.18
C GLY A 205 33.51 2.08 -14.04
N LEU A 206 33.73 2.65 -15.23
CA LEU A 206 34.68 2.15 -16.24
C LEU A 206 36.14 2.10 -15.75
N ASN A 207 36.57 3.14 -15.03
CA ASN A 207 37.99 3.34 -14.71
C ASN A 207 38.52 2.31 -13.70
N CYS A 208 37.83 2.14 -12.58
CA CYS A 208 38.26 1.24 -11.51
C CYS A 208 37.12 0.71 -10.62
N GLY A 209 35.87 0.78 -11.09
CA GLY A 209 34.72 0.28 -10.34
C GLY A 209 34.29 1.14 -9.15
N TYR A 210 34.46 2.47 -9.25
CA TYR A 210 33.95 3.49 -8.31
C TYR A 210 34.17 3.19 -6.80
N PRO A 211 35.40 2.89 -6.34
CA PRO A 211 35.69 2.62 -4.92
C PRO A 211 35.64 3.90 -4.03
N ILE A 212 34.47 4.53 -3.95
CA ILE A 212 34.13 5.74 -3.21
C ILE A 212 34.03 5.54 -1.67
N ASN A 213 34.51 4.41 -1.17
CA ASN A 213 34.45 4.02 0.23
C ASN A 213 35.74 3.30 0.63
N PRO A 214 36.59 3.92 1.47
CA PRO A 214 37.86 3.32 1.90
C PRO A 214 37.70 1.97 2.59
N ALA A 215 36.65 1.78 3.40
CA ALA A 215 36.39 0.52 4.09
C ALA A 215 35.97 -0.59 3.13
N ARG A 216 35.23 -0.25 2.07
CA ARG A 216 34.80 -1.19 1.02
C ARG A 216 35.97 -1.75 0.22
N ASP A 217 37.11 -1.07 0.20
CA ASP A 217 38.29 -1.55 -0.51
C ASP A 217 39.34 -2.15 0.42
N LEU A 218 39.78 -1.40 1.43
CA LEU A 218 40.93 -1.79 2.24
C LEU A 218 40.63 -2.98 3.15
N GLY A 219 39.41 -3.12 3.69
CA GLY A 219 39.00 -4.27 4.51
C GLY A 219 39.09 -5.60 3.74
N PRO A 220 38.41 -5.71 2.58
CA PRO A 220 38.54 -6.88 1.70
C PRO A 220 39.98 -7.11 1.18
N ARG A 221 40.76 -6.03 0.99
CA ARG A 221 42.16 -6.14 0.57
C ARG A 221 43.05 -6.77 1.66
N PHE A 222 42.87 -6.39 2.92
CA PHE A 222 43.52 -7.07 4.04
C PHE A 222 43.10 -8.54 4.17
N PHE A 223 41.82 -8.84 3.96
CA PHE A 223 41.32 -10.21 3.96
C PHE A 223 42.00 -11.05 2.87
N THR A 224 41.95 -10.60 1.62
CA THR A 224 42.55 -11.32 0.47
C THR A 224 44.06 -11.52 0.62
N ALA A 225 44.78 -10.58 1.24
CA ALA A 225 46.20 -10.72 1.54
C ALA A 225 46.51 -11.96 2.41
N VAL A 226 45.64 -12.28 3.37
CA VAL A 226 45.81 -13.41 4.30
C VAL A 226 45.07 -14.68 3.86
N ALA A 227 44.12 -14.56 2.91
CA ALA A 227 43.27 -15.66 2.45
C ALA A 227 43.80 -16.43 1.22
N GLY A 228 45.02 -16.12 0.76
CA GLY A 228 45.72 -16.89 -0.27
C GLY A 228 46.15 -16.13 -1.52
N TRP A 229 45.69 -14.89 -1.74
CA TRP A 229 46.15 -14.04 -2.86
C TRP A 229 47.51 -13.37 -2.58
N GLY A 230 47.96 -13.37 -1.32
CA GLY A 230 49.26 -12.86 -0.91
C GLY A 230 49.38 -11.33 -0.94
N MET A 231 50.59 -10.83 -0.69
CA MET A 231 50.87 -9.39 -0.59
C MET A 231 50.79 -8.62 -1.92
N ASP A 232 50.62 -9.33 -3.03
CA ASP A 232 50.48 -8.71 -4.35
C ASP A 232 49.21 -7.85 -4.47
N VAL A 233 48.21 -8.07 -3.61
CA VAL A 233 47.01 -7.21 -3.52
C VAL A 233 47.36 -5.75 -3.16
N PHE A 234 48.53 -5.50 -2.56
CA PHE A 234 49.06 -4.17 -2.27
C PHE A 234 50.11 -3.68 -3.27
N ARG A 235 50.62 -4.54 -4.16
CA ARG A 235 51.66 -4.19 -5.15
C ARG A 235 51.07 -3.99 -6.56
N ALA A 236 49.96 -4.66 -6.86
CA ALA A 236 49.30 -4.60 -8.16
C ALA A 236 48.89 -3.16 -8.54
N GLY A 237 48.90 -2.88 -9.85
CA GLY A 237 48.48 -1.59 -10.41
C GLY A 237 49.37 -0.41 -9.99
N GLY A 238 50.67 -0.64 -9.74
CA GLY A 238 51.60 0.41 -9.30
C GLY A 238 51.37 0.83 -7.84
N CYS A 239 51.13 -0.15 -6.96
CA CYS A 239 50.71 0.08 -5.57
C CYS A 239 49.37 0.84 -5.47
N TRP A 240 48.36 0.42 -6.23
CA TRP A 240 47.07 1.11 -6.36
C TRP A 240 46.30 1.30 -5.05
N TRP A 241 46.53 0.45 -4.04
CA TRP A 241 45.74 0.35 -2.80
C TRP A 241 45.48 1.65 -2.05
N TRP A 242 46.37 2.65 -2.17
CA TRP A 242 46.23 3.91 -1.44
C TRP A 242 45.23 4.87 -2.12
N ILE A 243 44.97 4.73 -3.42
CA ILE A 243 44.02 5.58 -4.16
C ILE A 243 42.58 5.44 -3.64
N PRO A 244 41.99 4.23 -3.53
CA PRO A 244 40.64 4.05 -2.98
C PRO A 244 40.55 4.35 -1.47
N VAL A 245 41.66 4.71 -0.82
CA VAL A 245 41.71 5.17 0.57
C VAL A 245 41.80 6.70 0.63
N ALA A 246 42.82 7.29 -0.01
CA ALA A 246 43.08 8.72 0.06
C ALA A 246 42.12 9.54 -0.82
N GLY A 247 41.83 9.06 -2.03
CA GLY A 247 40.95 9.76 -2.98
C GLY A 247 39.56 10.02 -2.40
N PRO A 248 38.85 9.01 -1.88
CA PRO A 248 37.55 9.22 -1.25
C PRO A 248 37.58 10.13 -0.02
N MET A 249 38.65 10.09 0.79
CA MET A 249 38.77 10.97 1.96
C MET A 249 38.88 12.44 1.54
N VAL A 250 39.66 12.74 0.50
CA VAL A 250 39.75 14.09 -0.08
C VAL A 250 38.43 14.47 -0.75
N GLY A 251 37.85 13.58 -1.55
CA GLY A 251 36.55 13.80 -2.20
C GLY A 251 35.44 14.08 -1.19
N GLY A 252 35.41 13.37 -0.06
CA GLY A 252 34.41 13.59 0.97
C GLY A 252 34.54 14.95 1.66
N ALA A 253 35.76 15.41 1.92
CA ALA A 253 36.01 16.77 2.41
C ALA A 253 35.59 17.83 1.39
N VAL A 254 35.95 17.65 0.11
CA VAL A 254 35.58 18.56 -0.99
C VAL A 254 34.07 18.64 -1.14
N GLY A 255 33.36 17.50 -1.21
CA GLY A 255 31.91 17.45 -1.35
C GLY A 255 31.17 18.13 -0.19
N ALA A 256 31.66 17.93 1.05
CA ALA A 256 31.12 18.60 2.22
C ALA A 256 31.31 20.11 2.17
N CYS A 257 32.53 20.58 1.85
CA CYS A 257 32.82 22.01 1.71
C CYS A 257 31.99 22.66 0.60
N VAL A 258 31.88 22.01 -0.57
CA VAL A 258 31.10 22.51 -1.70
C VAL A 258 29.62 22.63 -1.32
N TYR A 259 29.03 21.61 -0.71
CA TYR A 259 27.64 21.67 -0.27
C TYR A 259 27.41 22.76 0.78
N PHE A 260 28.30 22.85 1.76
CA PHE A 260 28.22 23.85 2.82
C PHE A 260 28.27 25.27 2.23
N LEU A 261 29.25 25.54 1.39
CA LEU A 261 29.48 26.88 0.83
C LEU A 261 28.40 27.30 -0.16
N LEU A 262 27.95 26.39 -1.03
CA LEU A 262 27.05 26.73 -2.14
C LEU A 262 25.57 26.53 -1.82
N ILE A 263 25.22 25.79 -0.77
CA ILE A 263 23.83 25.48 -0.40
C ILE A 263 23.57 25.80 1.07
N GLU A 264 24.28 25.15 2.01
CA GLU A 264 23.94 25.21 3.43
C GLU A 264 24.03 26.62 4.02
N LEU A 265 25.02 27.42 3.58
CA LEU A 265 25.19 28.84 3.96
C LEU A 265 24.08 29.77 3.44
N HIS A 266 23.35 29.37 2.41
CA HIS A 266 22.33 30.21 1.77
C HIS A 266 20.91 29.89 2.27
N HIS A 267 20.76 28.95 3.20
CA HIS A 267 19.48 28.75 3.87
C HIS A 267 19.09 30.01 4.64
N GLN A 268 17.87 30.50 4.42
CA GLN A 268 17.32 31.59 5.21
C GLN A 268 17.32 31.17 6.69
N GLU A 269 17.87 32.03 7.56
CA GLU A 269 17.69 31.81 8.98
C GLU A 269 16.19 31.88 9.29
N PRO A 270 15.64 30.93 10.06
CA PRO A 270 14.30 31.12 10.58
C PRO A 270 14.33 32.41 11.40
N GLU A 271 13.47 33.37 11.07
CA GLU A 271 13.21 34.50 11.96
C GLU A 271 13.01 33.93 13.36
N LYS A 272 13.82 34.40 14.31
CA LYS A 272 13.61 34.11 15.73
C LYS A 272 12.20 34.57 16.05
N GLN A 273 11.26 33.63 16.13
CA GLN A 273 10.03 33.86 16.86
C GLN A 273 10.44 34.03 18.32
N GLU A 274 10.64 35.28 18.71
CA GLU A 274 10.54 35.66 20.10
C GLU A 274 9.18 35.19 20.60
N GLU A 275 9.19 34.30 21.58
CA GLU A 275 8.08 34.15 22.52
C GLU A 275 7.90 35.48 23.26
N ASN A 276 7.29 36.46 22.60
CA ASN A 276 6.83 37.71 23.19
C ASN A 276 5.45 38.03 22.60
N ASN A 277 4.44 37.94 23.47
CA ASN A 277 3.08 38.45 23.33
C ASN A 277 2.29 38.15 22.03
N VAL A 278 1.55 37.03 22.07
CA VAL A 278 0.30 36.84 21.31
C VAL A 278 -0.81 37.82 21.78
N GLN A 279 -0.56 38.66 22.79
CA GLN A 279 -1.50 39.67 23.26
C GLN A 279 -1.52 40.95 22.38
N ASP A 280 -0.40 41.33 21.72
CA ASP A 280 -0.28 42.67 21.11
C ASP A 280 -0.54 42.72 19.59
N LYS A 281 -0.86 41.58 18.95
CA LYS A 281 -1.26 41.54 17.52
C LYS A 281 -2.77 41.43 17.31
N TYR A 282 -3.55 41.36 18.40
CA TYR A 282 -5.00 41.51 18.38
C TYR A 282 -5.48 42.96 18.57
N GLU A 283 -4.58 43.92 18.89
CA GLU A 283 -4.91 45.35 19.03
C GLU A 283 -4.64 46.20 17.78
N MET A 284 -3.99 45.68 16.73
CA MET A 284 -3.82 46.38 15.44
C MET A 284 -4.81 45.95 14.33
N ILE A 285 -5.87 45.23 14.68
CA ILE A 285 -7.07 45.07 13.81
C ILE A 285 -8.35 45.58 14.52
N THR A 286 -8.24 46.05 15.77
CA THR A 286 -9.34 46.62 16.57
C THR A 286 -9.15 48.11 16.87
N MET A 287 -8.63 48.88 15.91
CA MET A 287 -8.58 50.36 15.98
C MET A 287 -8.98 51.07 14.68
N SER A 288 -9.93 50.50 13.92
CA SER A 288 -10.57 51.21 12.79
C SER A 288 -12.08 50.96 12.69
N ALA A 289 -12.73 50.54 13.78
CA ALA A 289 -14.17 50.29 13.81
C ALA A 289 -14.86 50.92 15.02
N VAL A 290 -14.74 52.25 15.21
CA VAL A 290 -15.77 53.06 15.88
C VAL A 290 -15.75 54.48 15.30
N ASP A 291 -16.67 54.77 14.40
CA ASP A 291 -17.47 56.01 14.29
C ASP A 291 -17.96 56.21 12.85
N GLY A 292 -19.26 56.47 12.71
CA GLY A 292 -19.82 56.98 11.45
C GLY A 292 -21.08 56.26 10.99
N GLU A 293 -22.17 56.52 11.68
CA GLU A 293 -23.53 56.33 11.20
C GLU A 293 -23.72 57.07 9.87
N GLN A 294 -23.83 56.36 8.73
CA GLN A 294 -24.25 56.97 7.48
C GLN A 294 -24.94 55.97 6.52
N ARG A 295 -26.26 56.15 6.45
CA ARG A 295 -27.21 55.84 5.36
C ARG A 295 -26.77 54.86 4.28
N VAL A 296 -27.48 53.73 4.26
CA VAL A 296 -27.61 52.79 3.13
C VAL A 296 -27.95 53.55 1.84
N VAL A 297 -27.00 53.56 0.91
CA VAL A 297 -27.23 53.80 -0.52
C VAL A 297 -26.84 52.50 -1.23
N PRO A 298 -27.70 51.88 -2.06
CA PRO A 298 -27.34 50.64 -2.74
C PRO A 298 -26.25 50.95 -3.76
N ARG A 299 -25.03 50.43 -3.56
CA ARG A 299 -24.02 50.43 -4.63
C ARG A 299 -24.38 49.34 -5.63
N LEU A 300 -24.54 49.75 -6.88
CA LEU A 300 -24.69 48.86 -8.03
C LEU A 300 -23.49 47.91 -8.14
N SER A 301 -23.82 46.68 -8.54
CA SER A 301 -22.98 45.54 -8.89
C SER A 301 -21.73 45.86 -9.72
N GLU A 302 -20.55 45.47 -9.22
CA GLU A 302 -19.42 45.15 -10.10
C GLU A 302 -19.65 43.76 -10.74
N PRO A 303 -19.28 43.54 -12.01
CA PRO A 303 -19.46 42.25 -12.67
C PRO A 303 -18.45 41.23 -12.12
N TYR A 304 -18.96 40.19 -11.45
CA TYR A 304 -18.15 39.06 -10.99
C TYR A 304 -17.54 38.30 -12.18
N VAL A 305 -16.21 38.21 -12.27
CA VAL A 305 -15.52 37.45 -13.32
C VAL A 305 -15.21 36.05 -12.81
N SER A 306 -15.87 35.03 -13.39
CA SER A 306 -15.63 33.62 -13.06
C SER A 306 -14.24 33.20 -13.53
N SER A 307 -13.48 32.53 -12.65
CA SER A 307 -12.18 31.94 -13.01
C SER A 307 -12.31 30.51 -13.57
N SER A 308 -13.51 29.94 -13.46
CA SER A 308 -13.85 28.59 -13.89
C SER A 308 -14.84 28.62 -15.08
N VAL A 309 -14.78 27.59 -15.92
CA VAL A 309 -15.68 27.41 -17.07
C VAL A 309 -16.69 26.32 -16.74
N PHE A 310 -17.97 26.59 -16.94
CA PHE A 310 -19.03 25.59 -16.76
C PHE A 310 -19.44 25.01 -18.10
N ARG A 311 -19.48 23.69 -18.22
CA ARG A 311 -19.82 23.00 -19.48
C ARG A 311 -21.02 22.08 -19.26
N MET A 312 -22.12 22.34 -19.95
CA MET A 312 -23.27 21.45 -19.99
C MET A 312 -22.95 20.25 -20.87
N PHE A 313 -23.10 19.05 -20.33
CA PHE A 313 -22.88 17.79 -21.02
C PHE A 313 -24.18 17.35 -21.73
N LEU A 314 -24.11 17.19 -23.06
CA LEU A 314 -25.25 16.84 -23.90
C LEU A 314 -25.27 15.32 -24.17
N GLU A 315 -24.38 14.83 -25.02
CA GLU A 315 -24.20 13.42 -25.38
C GLU A 315 -22.81 13.23 -26.04
N GLY A 316 -22.08 12.16 -25.74
CA GLY A 316 -20.72 11.95 -26.28
C GLY A 316 -19.66 12.90 -25.69
N GLU A 317 -18.78 13.45 -26.53
CA GLU A 317 -17.80 14.50 -26.12
C GLU A 317 -18.34 15.92 -26.32
N ASP A 318 -19.57 16.07 -26.80
CA ASP A 318 -20.17 17.36 -27.10
C ASP A 318 -20.56 18.09 -25.81
N ASN A 319 -19.90 19.22 -25.59
CA ASN A 319 -20.07 20.06 -24.42
C ASN A 319 -20.45 21.48 -24.84
N CYS A 320 -21.45 22.06 -24.17
CA CYS A 320 -21.90 23.43 -24.41
C CYS A 320 -21.49 24.33 -23.25
N THR A 321 -20.71 25.38 -23.52
CA THR A 321 -20.21 26.28 -22.47
C THR A 321 -21.33 27.17 -21.92
N LEU A 322 -21.49 27.15 -20.60
CA LEU A 322 -22.41 27.98 -19.84
C LEU A 322 -21.66 29.20 -19.31
N ASP A 323 -22.16 30.39 -19.62
CA ASP A 323 -21.71 31.64 -18.99
C ASP A 323 -22.75 32.04 -17.92
N PRO A 324 -22.38 32.05 -16.62
CA PRO A 324 -23.27 32.45 -15.53
C PRO A 324 -23.84 33.87 -15.68
N LEU A 325 -23.18 34.74 -16.45
CA LEU A 325 -23.59 36.13 -16.70
C LEU A 325 -24.49 36.29 -17.93
N GLN A 326 -24.57 35.27 -18.80
CA GLN A 326 -25.31 35.34 -20.06
C GLN A 326 -26.43 34.31 -20.11
N LEU A 327 -27.63 34.74 -19.71
CA LEU A 327 -28.84 33.90 -19.63
C LEU A 327 -29.17 33.13 -20.91
N HIS A 328 -28.84 33.68 -22.09
CA HIS A 328 -29.11 33.03 -23.37
C HIS A 328 -28.35 31.71 -23.56
N THR A 329 -27.16 31.59 -22.95
CA THR A 329 -26.31 30.38 -23.04
C THR A 329 -26.99 29.16 -22.39
N LEU A 330 -27.71 29.36 -21.28
CA LEU A 330 -28.44 28.29 -20.60
C LEU A 330 -29.56 27.72 -21.49
N THR A 331 -30.34 28.58 -22.12
CA THR A 331 -31.40 28.16 -23.06
C THR A 331 -30.85 27.51 -24.32
N SER A 332 -29.76 28.02 -24.90
CA SER A 332 -29.15 27.43 -26.11
C SER A 332 -28.51 26.08 -25.85
N CYS A 333 -27.95 25.87 -24.65
CA CYS A 333 -27.40 24.59 -24.22
C CYS A 333 -28.46 23.58 -23.74
N GLY A 334 -29.76 23.86 -23.94
CA GLY A 334 -30.84 22.93 -23.63
C GLY A 334 -31.09 22.71 -22.14
N PHE A 335 -30.73 23.67 -21.27
CA PHE A 335 -31.00 23.58 -19.83
C PHE A 335 -32.51 23.52 -19.55
N ASN A 336 -32.93 22.54 -18.75
CA ASN A 336 -34.33 22.40 -18.33
C ASN A 336 -34.46 22.65 -16.81
N SER A 337 -35.10 23.77 -16.43
CA SER A 337 -35.29 24.16 -15.03
C SER A 337 -36.17 23.22 -14.21
N SER A 338 -36.96 22.35 -14.87
CA SER A 338 -37.76 21.32 -14.19
C SER A 338 -36.89 20.18 -13.64
N ASN A 339 -35.78 19.91 -14.34
CA ASN A 339 -34.89 18.78 -14.05
C ASN A 339 -33.86 19.11 -12.96
N PRO A 340 -33.47 18.13 -12.11
CA PRO A 340 -32.35 18.28 -11.20
C PRO A 340 -31.04 18.55 -11.95
N ILE A 341 -30.10 19.22 -11.29
CA ILE A 341 -28.78 19.53 -11.82
C ILE A 341 -27.72 18.77 -11.03
N ILE A 342 -26.83 18.09 -11.76
CA ILE A 342 -25.68 17.38 -11.22
C ILE A 342 -24.43 18.08 -11.74
N ILE A 343 -23.62 18.62 -10.82
CA ILE A 343 -22.38 19.31 -11.17
C ILE A 343 -21.20 18.42 -10.77
N ILE A 344 -20.37 18.05 -11.76
CA ILE A 344 -19.15 17.27 -11.59
C ILE A 344 -17.97 18.22 -11.49
N THR A 345 -17.17 18.10 -10.43
CA THR A 345 -15.98 18.91 -10.20
C THR A 345 -14.77 18.01 -10.03
N HIS A 346 -13.81 18.12 -10.95
CA HIS A 346 -12.59 17.32 -10.95
C HIS A 346 -11.55 17.80 -9.92
N GLY A 347 -10.47 17.05 -9.75
CA GLY A 347 -9.39 17.30 -8.80
C GLY A 347 -8.17 18.01 -9.38
N TRP A 348 -7.05 17.91 -8.66
CA TRP A 348 -5.73 18.37 -9.08
C TRP A 348 -5.23 17.60 -10.31
N SER A 349 -4.57 18.28 -11.26
CA SER A 349 -4.06 17.65 -12.49
C SER A 349 -2.59 17.97 -12.71
N LEU A 350 -1.77 16.93 -12.85
CA LEU A 350 -0.32 17.03 -13.08
C LEU A 350 0.06 17.22 -14.54
N ASP A 351 -0.74 16.71 -15.47
CA ASP A 351 -0.48 16.76 -16.91
C ASP A 351 -1.26 17.87 -17.62
N GLY A 352 -2.12 18.59 -16.88
CA GLY A 352 -2.92 19.68 -17.42
C GLY A 352 -4.03 19.19 -18.35
N MET A 353 -4.41 17.91 -18.23
CA MET A 353 -5.50 17.31 -19.00
C MET A 353 -6.67 16.91 -18.09
N MET A 354 -7.87 16.90 -18.67
CA MET A 354 -9.08 16.39 -18.01
C MET A 354 -9.06 14.85 -18.04
N GLU A 355 -9.22 14.22 -16.88
CA GLU A 355 -9.20 12.77 -16.76
C GLU A 355 -10.46 12.13 -17.38
N ASN A 356 -10.30 11.00 -18.05
CA ASN A 356 -11.38 10.32 -18.80
C ASN A 356 -12.58 9.91 -17.93
N TRP A 357 -12.37 9.69 -16.63
CA TRP A 357 -13.45 9.34 -15.72
C TRP A 357 -14.55 10.41 -15.64
N VAL A 358 -14.22 11.69 -15.90
CA VAL A 358 -15.18 12.81 -15.85
C VAL A 358 -16.29 12.58 -16.88
N PHE A 359 -15.89 12.30 -18.12
CA PHE A 359 -16.81 12.03 -19.23
C PHE A 359 -17.54 10.69 -19.06
N ARG A 360 -16.84 9.66 -18.55
CA ARG A 360 -17.49 8.38 -18.22
C ARG A 360 -18.56 8.52 -17.14
N LEU A 361 -18.32 9.32 -16.11
CA LEU A 361 -19.29 9.61 -15.06
C LEU A 361 -20.47 10.41 -15.61
N ALA A 362 -20.21 11.47 -16.38
CA ALA A 362 -21.25 12.28 -17.02
C ALA A 362 -22.16 11.43 -17.93
N THR A 363 -21.55 10.57 -18.75
CA THR A 363 -22.25 9.60 -19.60
C THR A 363 -23.09 8.63 -18.76
N SER A 364 -22.50 8.04 -17.73
CA SER A 364 -23.21 7.12 -16.82
C SER A 364 -24.41 7.77 -16.14
N LEU A 365 -24.30 9.05 -15.76
CA LEU A 365 -25.41 9.83 -15.19
C LEU A 365 -26.52 10.06 -16.22
N LYS A 366 -26.19 10.54 -17.42
CA LYS A 366 -27.19 10.78 -18.48
C LYS A 366 -27.90 9.51 -18.92
N THR A 367 -27.17 8.41 -19.11
CA THR A 367 -27.74 7.14 -19.56
C THR A 367 -28.67 6.53 -18.49
N ASN A 368 -28.31 6.62 -17.20
CA ASN A 368 -29.06 5.99 -16.12
C ASN A 368 -30.13 6.90 -15.48
N LEU A 369 -30.06 8.22 -15.72
CA LEU A 369 -30.98 9.24 -15.22
C LEU A 369 -31.50 10.07 -16.40
N LYS A 370 -32.69 9.71 -16.92
CA LYS A 370 -33.21 10.26 -18.19
C LYS A 370 -33.49 11.78 -18.16
N ASP A 371 -33.79 12.35 -17.00
CA ASP A 371 -34.24 13.74 -16.85
C ASP A 371 -33.32 14.54 -15.92
N VAL A 372 -32.03 14.66 -16.27
CA VAL A 372 -31.06 15.43 -15.46
C VAL A 372 -30.23 16.39 -16.30
N ASN A 373 -29.92 17.55 -15.74
CA ASN A 373 -28.91 18.45 -16.27
C ASN A 373 -27.55 18.04 -15.71
N VAL A 374 -26.56 17.76 -16.56
CA VAL A 374 -25.19 17.40 -16.11
C VAL A 374 -24.25 18.52 -16.53
N VAL A 375 -23.54 19.09 -15.56
CA VAL A 375 -22.60 20.19 -15.78
C VAL A 375 -21.23 19.78 -15.27
N ILE A 376 -20.19 20.06 -16.04
CA ILE A 376 -18.79 19.85 -15.66
C ILE A 376 -18.20 21.22 -15.29
N THR A 377 -17.60 21.30 -14.12
CA THR A 377 -16.81 22.46 -13.69
C THR A 377 -15.38 22.27 -14.17
N ASP A 378 -15.00 23.02 -15.19
CA ASP A 378 -13.65 23.07 -15.73
C ASP A 378 -12.85 24.19 -15.07
N TRP A 379 -11.97 23.80 -14.16
CA TRP A 379 -11.05 24.70 -13.45
C TRP A 379 -9.59 24.28 -13.70
N LEU A 380 -9.34 23.61 -14.82
CA LEU A 380 -8.06 22.94 -15.14
C LEU A 380 -6.85 23.89 -15.07
N LEU A 381 -7.02 25.15 -15.48
CA LEU A 381 -5.98 26.19 -15.40
C LEU A 381 -5.49 26.42 -13.96
N LEU A 382 -6.40 26.37 -12.99
CA LEU A 382 -6.08 26.54 -11.57
C LEU A 382 -5.66 25.21 -10.93
N ALA A 383 -6.22 24.09 -11.42
CA ALA A 383 -5.90 22.74 -10.97
C ALA A 383 -4.50 22.29 -11.40
N HIS A 384 -3.99 22.79 -12.52
CA HIS A 384 -2.64 22.51 -13.04
C HIS A 384 -1.61 23.53 -12.53
N THR A 385 -1.61 23.74 -11.21
CA THR A 385 -0.62 24.56 -10.51
C THR A 385 0.00 23.77 -9.37
N HIS A 386 1.05 24.31 -8.74
CA HIS A 386 1.66 23.67 -7.57
C HIS A 386 0.58 23.39 -6.49
N TYR A 387 0.62 22.21 -5.87
CA TYR A 387 -0.50 21.68 -5.09
C TYR A 387 -1.06 22.65 -4.02
N PRO A 388 -0.25 23.28 -3.14
CA PRO A 388 -0.72 24.34 -2.23
C PRO A 388 -1.45 25.51 -2.91
N THR A 389 -1.04 25.92 -4.11
CA THR A 389 -1.69 26.99 -4.88
C THR A 389 -3.04 26.53 -5.41
N ALA A 390 -3.12 25.30 -5.94
CA ALA A 390 -4.38 24.67 -6.33
C ALA A 390 -5.34 24.54 -5.13
N VAL A 391 -4.83 24.17 -3.95
CA VAL A 391 -5.58 24.13 -2.69
C VAL A 391 -6.14 25.49 -2.31
N GLN A 392 -5.38 26.58 -2.45
CA GLN A 392 -5.92 27.93 -2.19
C GLN A 392 -7.01 28.30 -3.20
N SER A 393 -6.84 27.89 -4.45
CA SER A 393 -7.75 28.18 -5.56
C SER A 393 -9.10 27.48 -5.42
N THR A 394 -9.21 26.41 -4.61
CA THR A 394 -10.49 25.71 -4.39
C THR A 394 -11.57 26.63 -3.81
N ARG A 395 -11.19 27.65 -3.02
CA ARG A 395 -12.13 28.64 -2.50
C ARG A 395 -12.70 29.51 -3.61
N THR A 396 -11.87 29.92 -4.56
CA THR A 396 -12.30 30.72 -5.72
C THR A 396 -13.27 29.93 -6.57
N VAL A 397 -12.95 28.68 -6.92
CA VAL A 397 -13.84 27.81 -7.70
C VAL A 397 -15.15 27.52 -6.95
N GLY A 398 -15.09 27.37 -5.62
CA GLY A 398 -16.28 27.24 -4.79
C GLY A 398 -17.21 28.45 -4.90
N LYS A 399 -16.66 29.67 -4.94
CA LYS A 399 -17.44 30.91 -5.18
C LYS A 399 -18.03 30.94 -6.58
N ASP A 400 -17.29 30.51 -7.61
CA ASP A 400 -17.80 30.43 -8.98
C ASP A 400 -19.05 29.54 -9.06
N ILE A 401 -19.02 28.35 -8.43
CA ILE A 401 -20.19 27.45 -8.39
C ILE A 401 -21.34 28.08 -7.61
N ALA A 402 -21.07 28.68 -6.44
CA ALA A 402 -22.10 29.33 -5.64
C ALA A 402 -22.80 30.46 -6.43
N HIS A 403 -22.03 31.27 -7.16
CA HIS A 403 -22.57 32.34 -8.02
C HIS A 403 -23.39 31.79 -9.19
N LEU A 404 -22.96 30.69 -9.82
CA LEU A 404 -23.79 30.02 -10.84
C LEU A 404 -25.15 29.60 -10.26
N LEU A 405 -25.16 28.98 -9.08
CA LEU A 405 -26.39 28.54 -8.42
C LEU A 405 -27.28 29.71 -7.98
N GLN A 406 -26.69 30.80 -7.48
CA GLN A 406 -27.41 32.04 -7.16
C GLN A 406 -28.01 32.69 -8.41
N SER A 407 -27.29 32.71 -9.53
CA SER A 407 -27.83 33.17 -10.82
C SER A 407 -29.04 32.33 -11.26
N LEU A 408 -29.00 31.00 -11.09
CA LEU A 408 -30.14 30.13 -11.38
C LEU A 408 -31.33 30.37 -10.44
N GLN A 409 -31.08 30.64 -9.15
CA GLN A 409 -32.11 31.05 -8.19
C GLN A 409 -32.76 32.37 -8.59
N ALA A 410 -31.96 33.38 -8.96
CA ALA A 410 -32.44 34.70 -9.32
C ALA A 410 -33.28 34.68 -10.61
N HIS A 411 -32.81 33.99 -11.65
CA HIS A 411 -33.42 34.04 -12.98
C HIS A 411 -34.53 33.01 -13.21
N TYR A 412 -34.35 31.78 -12.70
CA TYR A 412 -35.29 30.67 -12.94
C TYR A 412 -36.08 30.26 -11.69
N ARG A 413 -35.86 30.93 -10.54
CA ARG A 413 -36.38 30.49 -9.23
C ARG A 413 -36.02 29.02 -8.96
N TYR A 414 -34.83 28.62 -9.38
CA TYR A 414 -34.39 27.23 -9.32
C TYR A 414 -34.12 26.83 -7.87
N PRO A 415 -34.76 25.79 -7.31
CA PRO A 415 -34.57 25.39 -5.93
C PRO A 415 -33.23 24.65 -5.76
N VAL A 416 -32.31 25.17 -4.94
CA VAL A 416 -30.96 24.59 -4.76
C VAL A 416 -30.97 23.21 -4.10
N ARG A 417 -32.08 22.82 -3.45
CA ARG A 417 -32.32 21.44 -2.99
C ARG A 417 -32.39 20.39 -4.11
N LYS A 418 -32.57 20.81 -5.37
CA LYS A 418 -32.51 19.91 -6.56
C LYS A 418 -31.07 19.72 -7.09
N VAL A 419 -30.08 20.39 -6.51
CA VAL A 419 -28.68 20.33 -6.91
C VAL A 419 -27.99 19.14 -6.23
N HIS A 420 -27.22 18.39 -7.01
CA HIS A 420 -26.27 17.38 -6.51
C HIS A 420 -24.86 17.74 -7.00
N LEU A 421 -23.97 18.12 -6.08
CA LEU A 421 -22.56 18.33 -6.41
C LEU A 421 -21.77 17.04 -6.20
N ILE A 422 -20.94 16.65 -7.16
CA ILE A 422 -20.05 15.49 -7.10
C ILE A 422 -18.62 15.97 -7.29
N GLY A 423 -17.82 15.92 -6.23
CA GLY A 423 -16.45 16.43 -6.24
C GLY A 423 -15.43 15.32 -6.01
N TYR A 424 -14.41 15.23 -6.85
CA TYR A 424 -13.30 14.29 -6.71
C TYR A 424 -12.04 14.98 -6.18
N SER A 425 -11.34 14.39 -5.21
CA SER A 425 -10.08 14.93 -4.67
C SER A 425 -10.26 16.38 -4.16
N LEU A 426 -9.53 17.37 -4.68
CA LEU A 426 -9.74 18.81 -4.39
C LEU A 426 -11.16 19.28 -4.75
N GLY A 427 -11.79 18.69 -5.76
CA GLY A 427 -13.17 18.96 -6.16
C GLY A 427 -14.18 18.72 -5.04
N ALA A 428 -13.93 17.76 -4.14
CA ALA A 428 -14.80 17.52 -2.99
C ALA A 428 -14.87 18.72 -2.05
N HIS A 429 -13.73 19.38 -1.82
CA HIS A 429 -13.67 20.61 -1.01
C HIS A 429 -14.25 21.80 -1.74
N ILE A 430 -14.03 21.91 -3.06
CA ILE A 430 -14.70 22.91 -3.90
C ILE A 430 -16.23 22.83 -3.75
N CYS A 431 -16.81 21.62 -3.79
CA CYS A 431 -18.24 21.43 -3.58
C CYS A 431 -18.70 21.84 -2.17
N GLY A 432 -17.89 21.54 -1.14
CA GLY A 432 -18.14 22.00 0.23
C GLY A 432 -18.16 23.52 0.34
N PHE A 433 -17.13 24.18 -0.20
CA PHE A 433 -17.05 25.64 -0.24
C PHE A 433 -18.23 26.27 -0.98
N ALA A 434 -18.63 25.70 -2.12
CA ALA A 434 -19.80 26.16 -2.86
C ALA A 434 -21.09 26.10 -2.00
N GLY A 435 -21.28 25.03 -1.24
CA GLY A 435 -22.37 24.92 -0.28
C GLY A 435 -22.31 25.96 0.84
N SER A 436 -21.12 26.24 1.36
CA SER A 436 -20.91 27.22 2.44
C SER A 436 -21.10 28.68 2.01
N TYR A 437 -20.86 29.00 0.73
CA TYR A 437 -20.97 30.37 0.20
C TYR A 437 -22.38 30.72 -0.32
N LEU A 438 -23.29 29.76 -0.39
CA LEU A 438 -24.67 30.05 -0.75
C LEU A 438 -25.35 30.87 0.35
N GLU A 439 -25.61 32.14 0.04
CA GLU A 439 -26.40 33.03 0.87
C GLU A 439 -27.89 32.61 0.86
N GLY A 440 -28.47 32.36 2.04
CA GLY A 440 -29.88 32.05 2.19
C GLY A 440 -30.17 30.92 3.18
N SER A 441 -31.45 30.60 3.38
CA SER A 441 -31.89 29.51 4.26
C SER A 441 -31.96 28.15 3.56
N GLU A 442 -31.98 28.12 2.22
CA GLU A 442 -31.99 26.87 1.45
C GLU A 442 -30.56 26.32 1.31
N LYS A 443 -30.39 25.01 1.55
CA LYS A 443 -29.12 24.31 1.35
C LYS A 443 -29.14 23.50 0.05
N ILE A 444 -27.95 23.21 -0.48
CA ILE A 444 -27.76 22.27 -1.60
C ILE A 444 -28.36 20.91 -1.23
N GLY A 445 -29.01 20.25 -2.19
CA GLY A 445 -29.69 18.98 -1.93
C GLY A 445 -28.76 17.84 -1.54
N ARG A 446 -27.63 17.69 -2.26
CA ARG A 446 -26.62 16.65 -1.96
C ARG A 446 -25.22 17.08 -2.37
N ILE A 447 -24.22 16.73 -1.57
CA ILE A 447 -22.81 16.73 -1.97
C ILE A 447 -22.25 15.32 -1.82
N THR A 448 -21.59 14.80 -2.86
CA THR A 448 -20.84 13.55 -2.79
C THR A 448 -19.34 13.83 -2.96
N GLY A 449 -18.55 13.50 -1.93
CA GLY A 449 -17.09 13.59 -1.95
C GLY A 449 -16.45 12.26 -2.38
N LEU A 450 -15.80 12.23 -3.53
CA LEU A 450 -15.08 11.07 -4.05
C LEU A 450 -13.60 11.22 -3.69
N ASP A 451 -13.16 10.45 -2.71
CA ASP A 451 -11.84 10.50 -2.07
C ASP A 451 -11.33 11.94 -1.83
N PRO A 452 -12.00 12.73 -0.96
CA PRO A 452 -11.61 14.11 -0.72
C PRO A 452 -10.13 14.23 -0.33
N ALA A 453 -9.45 15.29 -0.77
CA ALA A 453 -8.01 15.43 -0.57
C ALA A 453 -7.62 15.55 0.91
N GLY A 454 -6.56 14.84 1.31
CA GLY A 454 -6.02 14.85 2.68
C GLY A 454 -5.04 15.99 2.95
N PRO A 455 -3.98 16.17 2.15
CA PRO A 455 -2.95 17.18 2.42
C PRO A 455 -3.52 18.60 2.49
N LEU A 456 -3.15 19.36 3.51
CA LEU A 456 -3.66 20.70 3.83
C LEU A 456 -5.14 20.79 4.24
N PHE A 457 -5.89 19.68 4.27
CA PHE A 457 -7.30 19.63 4.75
C PHE A 457 -7.50 18.72 5.98
N GLU A 458 -6.64 17.71 6.18
CA GLU A 458 -6.69 16.82 7.34
C GLU A 458 -6.48 17.63 8.64
N GLY A 459 -7.36 17.45 9.62
CA GLY A 459 -7.33 18.19 10.88
C GLY A 459 -7.87 19.62 10.80
N MET A 460 -8.22 20.12 9.61
CA MET A 460 -8.78 21.46 9.44
C MET A 460 -10.22 21.56 9.95
N SER A 461 -10.62 22.79 10.30
CA SER A 461 -11.95 23.12 10.80
C SER A 461 -13.03 22.82 9.73
N PRO A 462 -14.30 22.53 10.12
CA PRO A 462 -15.37 22.28 9.15
C PRO A 462 -15.59 23.38 8.11
N THR A 463 -15.20 24.64 8.39
CA THR A 463 -15.33 25.76 7.44
C THR A 463 -14.23 25.81 6.38
N ASP A 464 -13.16 25.02 6.57
CA ASP A 464 -11.96 25.02 5.72
C ASP A 464 -11.83 23.74 4.89
N ARG A 465 -12.90 22.95 4.78
CA ARG A 465 -12.95 21.67 4.05
C ARG A 465 -14.40 21.29 3.76
N LEU A 466 -14.59 20.10 3.19
CA LEU A 466 -15.91 19.48 3.09
C LEU A 466 -16.42 19.13 4.50
N SER A 467 -17.69 19.42 4.76
CA SER A 467 -18.37 19.21 6.04
C SER A 467 -19.82 18.74 5.82
N PRO A 468 -20.44 18.02 6.78
CA PRO A 468 -21.88 17.75 6.75
C PRO A 468 -22.75 19.00 6.67
N ASP A 469 -22.23 20.16 7.10
CA ASP A 469 -22.98 21.42 7.13
C ASP A 469 -23.17 22.06 5.74
N ASP A 470 -22.41 21.64 4.73
CA ASP A 470 -22.36 22.29 3.42
C ASP A 470 -23.59 21.99 2.54
N ALA A 471 -24.37 20.96 2.88
CA ALA A 471 -25.58 20.58 2.16
C ALA A 471 -26.61 19.91 3.07
N GLU A 472 -27.82 19.70 2.54
CA GLU A 472 -28.86 18.92 3.23
C GLU A 472 -28.46 17.47 3.48
N PHE A 473 -27.62 16.91 2.61
CA PHE A 473 -27.05 15.58 2.72
C PHE A 473 -25.65 15.54 2.10
N VAL A 474 -24.72 14.92 2.80
CA VAL A 474 -23.31 14.81 2.38
C VAL A 474 -22.87 13.38 2.58
N ASP A 475 -22.35 12.75 1.55
CA ASP A 475 -21.75 11.41 1.58
C ASP A 475 -20.34 11.43 1.00
N ALA A 476 -19.42 10.67 1.58
CA ALA A 476 -18.02 10.61 1.14
C ALA A 476 -17.53 9.17 1.00
N ILE A 477 -16.74 8.90 -0.04
CA ILE A 477 -16.11 7.60 -0.29
C ILE A 477 -14.60 7.77 -0.16
N HIS A 478 -13.98 7.11 0.82
CA HIS A 478 -12.56 7.18 1.13
C HIS A 478 -11.85 5.93 0.64
N THR A 479 -10.97 6.05 -0.34
CA THR A 479 -10.33 4.90 -0.99
C THR A 479 -8.81 4.86 -0.83
N PHE A 480 -8.18 5.99 -0.51
CA PHE A 480 -6.72 6.07 -0.37
C PHE A 480 -6.25 6.96 0.81
N THR A 481 -6.51 6.50 2.03
CA THR A 481 -6.24 7.23 3.29
C THR A 481 -4.99 6.77 4.06
N GLN A 482 -4.27 5.76 3.56
CA GLN A 482 -3.08 5.25 4.23
C GLN A 482 -1.86 6.11 3.92
N LYS A 483 -1.13 6.50 4.98
CA LYS A 483 0.19 7.12 4.84
C LYS A 483 1.20 6.04 4.49
N HIS A 484 1.51 5.87 3.20
CA HIS A 484 2.68 5.12 2.76
C HIS A 484 3.76 6.10 2.32
N LEU A 485 5.00 5.90 2.77
CA LEU A 485 6.13 6.78 2.43
C LEU A 485 5.87 8.27 2.77
N GLY A 486 5.03 8.54 3.77
CA GLY A 486 4.66 9.90 4.19
C GLY A 486 3.57 10.59 3.34
N LEU A 487 3.05 9.93 2.30
CA LEU A 487 2.04 10.48 1.39
C LEU A 487 0.69 9.80 1.64
N SER A 488 -0.28 10.54 2.19
CA SER A 488 -1.71 10.20 2.13
C SER A 488 -2.35 11.19 1.17
N VAL A 489 -2.99 10.71 0.10
CA VAL A 489 -3.62 11.60 -0.88
C VAL A 489 -5.07 11.88 -0.49
N GLY A 490 -5.81 10.86 -0.05
CA GLY A 490 -7.17 11.00 0.48
C GLY A 490 -7.18 11.38 1.97
N ILE A 491 -8.26 12.04 2.39
CA ILE A 491 -8.51 12.46 3.77
C ILE A 491 -8.99 11.26 4.61
N LYS A 492 -8.43 11.09 5.81
CA LYS A 492 -8.77 9.98 6.72
C LYS A 492 -9.89 10.33 7.68
N GLN A 493 -9.96 11.58 8.14
CA GLN A 493 -11.06 12.03 8.99
C GLN A 493 -12.41 11.94 8.27
N ALA A 494 -13.47 11.75 9.06
CA ALA A 494 -14.83 11.75 8.54
C ALA A 494 -15.25 13.20 8.26
N VAL A 495 -15.79 13.44 7.07
CA VAL A 495 -16.16 14.76 6.54
C VAL A 495 -17.61 14.85 6.07
N ALA A 496 -18.35 13.74 6.12
CA ALA A 496 -19.71 13.64 5.61
C ALA A 496 -20.71 13.13 6.67
N HIS A 497 -22.01 13.07 6.33
CA HIS A 497 -22.99 12.38 7.16
C HIS A 497 -22.73 10.86 7.13
N TYR A 498 -22.38 10.35 5.95
CA TYR A 498 -22.00 8.97 5.69
C TYR A 498 -20.62 8.93 5.04
N ASP A 499 -19.64 8.40 5.76
CA ASP A 499 -18.27 8.23 5.30
C ASP A 499 -18.01 6.74 5.07
N PHE A 500 -17.84 6.35 3.81
CA PHE A 500 -17.59 4.97 3.41
C PHE A 500 -16.10 4.73 3.26
N TYR A 501 -15.62 3.62 3.82
CA TYR A 501 -14.22 3.18 3.76
C TYR A 501 -14.15 1.79 3.11
N PRO A 502 -14.36 1.67 1.77
CA PRO A 502 -14.15 0.43 1.02
C PRO A 502 -12.77 -0.15 1.31
N ASN A 503 -12.73 -1.44 1.67
CA ASN A 503 -11.53 -2.18 2.02
C ASN A 503 -10.74 -1.54 3.19
N GLY A 504 -11.41 -0.78 4.06
CA GLY A 504 -10.78 -0.01 5.14
C GLY A 504 -10.41 1.43 4.74
N GLY A 505 -10.57 1.78 3.47
CA GLY A 505 -10.25 3.08 2.88
C GLY A 505 -8.75 3.36 2.78
N GLU A 506 -7.91 2.37 3.06
CA GLU A 506 -6.46 2.50 3.03
C GLU A 506 -5.93 2.27 1.61
N PHE A 507 -6.28 1.12 1.03
CA PHE A 507 -5.81 0.69 -0.26
C PHE A 507 -6.85 -0.23 -0.92
N GLN A 508 -6.89 -0.25 -2.26
CA GLN A 508 -7.96 -0.91 -3.00
C GLN A 508 -7.46 -2.19 -3.71
N PRO A 509 -8.23 -3.30 -3.67
CA PRO A 509 -7.87 -4.53 -4.37
C PRO A 509 -7.62 -4.30 -5.86
N GLY A 510 -6.55 -4.90 -6.39
CA GLY A 510 -6.14 -4.73 -7.78
C GLY A 510 -5.29 -3.49 -8.06
N CYS A 511 -4.99 -2.68 -7.05
CA CYS A 511 -4.04 -1.57 -7.17
C CYS A 511 -2.70 -1.84 -6.43
N ASP A 512 -2.50 -3.01 -5.79
CA ASP A 512 -1.46 -3.23 -4.74
C ASP A 512 -0.02 -3.15 -5.26
N LEU A 513 0.98 -2.89 -4.40
CA LEU A 513 2.41 -2.75 -4.74
C LEU A 513 3.01 -3.94 -5.51
N GLN A 514 2.36 -5.11 -5.50
CA GLN A 514 2.77 -6.24 -6.35
C GLN A 514 2.53 -5.96 -7.84
N SER A 515 1.59 -5.09 -8.19
CA SER A 515 1.43 -4.53 -9.54
C SER A 515 2.44 -3.41 -9.85
N VAL A 516 3.13 -2.83 -8.86
CA VAL A 516 4.23 -1.87 -9.12
C VAL A 516 5.36 -2.56 -9.87
N TYR A 517 5.67 -3.83 -9.62
CA TYR A 517 6.65 -4.55 -10.45
C TYR A 517 6.19 -4.69 -11.91
N GLY A 518 4.90 -4.95 -12.16
CA GLY A 518 4.34 -5.01 -13.51
C GLY A 518 4.26 -3.64 -14.18
N HIS A 519 3.78 -2.62 -13.47
CA HIS A 519 3.66 -1.26 -13.96
C HIS A 519 5.00 -0.53 -14.08
N VAL A 520 6.00 -0.85 -13.27
CA VAL A 520 7.39 -0.35 -13.42
C VAL A 520 8.11 -1.08 -14.55
N TYR A 521 7.82 -2.37 -14.77
CA TYR A 521 8.33 -3.12 -15.92
C TYR A 521 7.76 -2.60 -17.25
N GLU A 522 6.47 -2.23 -17.28
CA GLU A 522 5.77 -1.77 -18.48
C GLU A 522 5.89 -0.25 -18.72
N TYR A 523 5.91 0.57 -17.67
CA TYR A 523 5.86 2.05 -17.75
C TYR A 523 7.01 2.77 -16.99
N GLY A 524 7.99 2.07 -16.43
CA GLY A 524 9.13 2.68 -15.72
C GLY A 524 8.74 3.39 -14.41
N LEU A 525 9.45 4.46 -14.04
CA LEU A 525 9.19 5.25 -12.81
C LEU A 525 7.76 5.86 -12.73
N LEU A 526 7.07 5.99 -13.86
CA LEU A 526 5.68 6.47 -13.95
C LEU A 526 4.65 5.47 -13.38
N GLY A 527 5.05 4.20 -13.21
CA GLY A 527 4.19 3.17 -12.60
C GLY A 527 3.74 3.51 -11.17
N PHE A 528 4.50 4.32 -10.43
CA PHE A 528 4.12 4.81 -9.11
C PHE A 528 2.96 5.81 -9.16
N GLU A 529 2.98 6.74 -10.12
CA GLU A 529 1.88 7.70 -10.31
C GLU A 529 0.59 6.96 -10.69
N GLN A 530 0.69 5.96 -11.56
CA GLN A 530 -0.45 5.16 -11.99
C GLN A 530 -1.04 4.30 -10.86
N THR A 531 -0.20 3.82 -9.95
CA THR A 531 -0.62 3.08 -8.75
C THR A 531 -1.35 3.99 -7.76
N VAL A 532 -0.84 5.21 -7.53
CA VAL A 532 -1.49 6.22 -6.69
C VAL A 532 -2.83 6.66 -7.28
N LYS A 533 -2.87 6.92 -8.60
CA LYS A 533 -4.11 7.23 -9.32
C LYS A 533 -5.13 6.09 -9.22
N CYS A 534 -4.72 4.83 -9.35
CA CYS A 534 -5.62 3.66 -9.27
C CYS A 534 -6.41 3.59 -7.96
N ALA A 535 -5.75 3.76 -6.81
CA ALA A 535 -6.40 3.69 -5.52
C ALA A 535 -7.29 4.92 -5.25
N HIS A 536 -6.84 6.11 -5.66
CA HIS A 536 -7.56 7.38 -5.47
C HIS A 536 -8.82 7.47 -6.36
N GLU A 537 -8.68 7.15 -7.66
CA GLU A 537 -9.75 7.17 -8.66
C GLU A 537 -10.79 6.05 -8.44
N ARG A 538 -10.47 5.04 -7.61
CA ARG A 538 -11.40 3.96 -7.25
C ARG A 538 -12.72 4.49 -6.69
N SER A 539 -12.70 5.59 -5.95
CA SER A 539 -13.90 6.26 -5.42
C SER A 539 -14.90 6.60 -6.54
N VAL A 540 -14.40 7.11 -7.67
CA VAL A 540 -15.19 7.44 -8.86
C VAL A 540 -15.79 6.19 -9.48
N HIS A 541 -14.98 5.14 -9.68
CA HIS A 541 -15.46 3.90 -10.27
C HIS A 541 -16.48 3.17 -9.41
N LEU A 542 -16.35 3.21 -8.08
CA LEU A 542 -17.35 2.69 -7.15
C LEU A 542 -18.68 3.45 -7.25
N PHE A 543 -18.61 4.78 -7.45
CA PHE A 543 -19.80 5.58 -7.68
C PHE A 543 -20.45 5.28 -9.04
N ILE A 544 -19.67 5.14 -10.10
CA ILE A 544 -20.15 4.71 -11.43
C ILE A 544 -20.81 3.32 -11.36
N ASP A 545 -20.18 2.36 -10.67
CA ASP A 545 -20.74 1.01 -10.48
C ASP A 545 -22.12 1.06 -9.83
N SER A 546 -22.30 1.95 -8.83
CA SER A 546 -23.60 2.12 -8.16
C SER A 546 -24.70 2.67 -9.07
N LEU A 547 -24.34 3.40 -10.13
CA LEU A 547 -25.30 3.91 -11.12
C LEU A 547 -25.67 2.84 -12.15
N MET A 548 -24.67 2.07 -12.59
CA MET A 548 -24.80 1.10 -13.68
C MET A 548 -25.41 -0.22 -13.22
N ASN A 549 -25.09 -0.68 -12.01
CA ASN A 549 -25.44 -2.01 -11.50
C ASN A 549 -26.48 -1.92 -10.36
N LYS A 550 -27.70 -1.48 -10.69
CA LYS A 550 -28.80 -1.27 -9.71
C LYS A 550 -29.28 -2.55 -9.03
N ASP A 551 -29.09 -3.71 -9.65
CA ASP A 551 -29.37 -5.03 -9.09
C ASP A 551 -28.26 -5.52 -8.13
N LYS A 552 -27.06 -4.92 -8.21
CA LYS A 552 -25.88 -5.30 -7.44
C LYS A 552 -25.34 -4.13 -6.61
N LEU A 553 -26.23 -3.46 -5.87
CA LEU A 553 -25.82 -2.42 -4.92
C LEU A 553 -24.91 -3.00 -3.83
N SER A 554 -23.80 -2.30 -3.58
CA SER A 554 -22.82 -2.65 -2.56
C SER A 554 -23.28 -2.17 -1.19
N MET A 555 -23.45 -3.10 -0.25
CA MET A 555 -23.87 -2.81 1.12
C MET A 555 -22.66 -2.50 2.01
N ALA A 556 -22.75 -1.40 2.75
CA ALA A 556 -21.76 -1.00 3.74
C ALA A 556 -22.33 -0.99 5.15
N TYR A 557 -21.48 -1.23 6.13
CA TYR A 557 -21.87 -1.46 7.52
C TYR A 557 -21.16 -0.50 8.46
N ARG A 558 -21.94 0.14 9.34
CA ARG A 558 -21.42 1.04 10.36
C ARG A 558 -20.56 0.25 11.33
N CYS A 559 -19.31 0.68 11.49
CA CYS A 559 -18.37 0.05 12.40
C CYS A 559 -17.46 1.09 13.06
N ARG A 560 -16.78 0.71 14.14
CA ARG A 560 -15.84 1.60 14.84
C ARG A 560 -14.57 1.81 14.01
N ASP A 561 -14.04 0.72 13.48
CA ASP A 561 -12.80 0.66 12.72
C ASP A 561 -12.79 -0.58 11.83
N LYS A 562 -11.81 -0.63 10.90
CA LYS A 562 -11.62 -1.75 9.97
C LYS A 562 -11.37 -3.07 10.70
N ARG A 563 -10.62 -3.07 11.81
CA ARG A 563 -10.29 -4.29 12.57
C ARG A 563 -11.54 -4.93 13.18
N ALA A 564 -12.49 -4.15 13.66
CA ALA A 564 -13.78 -4.63 14.14
C ALA A 564 -14.65 -5.14 12.98
N PHE A 565 -14.58 -4.48 11.81
CA PHE A 565 -15.29 -4.93 10.62
C PHE A 565 -14.77 -6.30 10.14
N ASP A 566 -13.46 -6.50 10.09
CA ASP A 566 -12.81 -7.76 9.64
C ASP A 566 -13.08 -8.94 10.57
N LYS A 567 -13.41 -8.67 11.84
CA LYS A 567 -13.91 -9.70 12.77
C LYS A 567 -15.36 -10.08 12.51
N GLY A 568 -16.03 -9.46 11.54
CA GLY A 568 -17.41 -9.74 11.16
C GLY A 568 -18.47 -9.24 12.15
N VAL A 569 -18.12 -8.47 13.18
CA VAL A 569 -19.07 -8.11 14.26
C VAL A 569 -20.04 -6.97 13.92
N CYS A 570 -19.83 -6.29 12.78
CA CYS A 570 -20.56 -5.07 12.41
C CYS A 570 -21.69 -5.29 11.36
N LEU A 571 -21.95 -6.53 10.94
CA LEU A 571 -22.91 -6.84 9.85
C LEU A 571 -24.39 -6.75 10.25
N THR A 572 -24.85 -5.65 10.85
CA THR A 572 -26.27 -5.44 11.18
C THR A 572 -26.82 -4.18 10.54
N CYS A 573 -28.02 -4.29 9.94
CA CYS A 573 -28.73 -3.15 9.36
C CYS A 573 -29.65 -2.41 10.34
N ARG A 574 -29.83 -2.91 11.57
CA ARG A 574 -30.79 -2.32 12.54
C ARG A 574 -30.39 -0.89 12.93
N LYS A 575 -31.36 0.03 12.94
CA LYS A 575 -31.19 1.45 13.27
C LYS A 575 -30.21 2.18 12.33
N HIS A 576 -30.36 1.97 11.02
CA HIS A 576 -29.51 2.58 9.98
C HIS A 576 -28.01 2.28 10.18
N ARG A 577 -27.71 1.05 10.61
CA ARG A 577 -26.33 0.56 10.75
C ARG A 577 -25.78 -0.07 9.48
N CYS A 578 -26.56 -0.10 8.40
CA CYS A 578 -26.06 -0.34 7.06
C CYS A 578 -26.66 0.70 6.10
N ASN A 579 -26.00 0.90 4.97
CA ASN A 579 -26.49 1.72 3.87
C ASN A 579 -25.86 1.24 2.56
N THR A 580 -26.42 1.64 1.43
CA THR A 580 -25.87 1.38 0.09
C THR A 580 -24.78 2.40 -0.24
N LEU A 581 -23.68 1.92 -0.82
CA LEU A 581 -22.61 2.77 -1.34
C LEU A 581 -23.05 3.43 -2.65
N GLY A 582 -22.81 4.73 -2.80
CA GLY A 582 -22.96 5.45 -4.06
C GLY A 582 -24.30 6.16 -4.25
N TYR A 583 -24.86 6.13 -5.46
CA TYR A 583 -25.95 7.01 -5.85
C TYR A 583 -27.26 6.74 -5.10
N ASP A 584 -27.66 5.47 -4.96
CA ASP A 584 -28.92 5.04 -4.34
C ASP A 584 -28.85 4.93 -2.80
N ILE A 585 -27.98 5.72 -2.17
CA ILE A 585 -27.86 5.81 -0.71
C ILE A 585 -29.16 6.29 -0.05
N GLN A 586 -29.52 5.69 1.09
CA GLN A 586 -30.62 6.19 1.93
C GLN A 586 -30.19 7.47 2.65
N LYS A 587 -30.80 8.60 2.27
CA LYS A 587 -30.49 9.96 2.76
C LYS A 587 -31.09 10.22 4.14
N VAL A 588 -30.50 9.65 5.19
CA VAL A 588 -30.93 9.85 6.58
C VAL A 588 -30.05 10.91 7.24
N ARG A 589 -30.63 11.99 7.77
CA ARG A 589 -29.84 12.98 8.51
C ARG A 589 -29.41 12.44 9.86
N THR A 590 -28.15 12.68 10.20
CA THR A 590 -27.55 12.22 11.45
C THR A 590 -26.75 13.36 12.06
N GLY A 591 -26.98 13.68 13.33
CA GLY A 591 -26.27 14.80 13.99
C GLY A 591 -24.76 14.62 14.19
N ALA A 592 -24.19 13.49 13.78
CA ALA A 592 -22.75 13.23 13.79
C ALA A 592 -22.35 12.34 12.62
N SER A 593 -21.16 12.55 12.07
CA SER A 593 -20.56 11.72 11.01
C SER A 593 -20.43 10.26 11.40
N ARG A 594 -20.63 9.35 10.45
CA ARG A 594 -20.67 7.90 10.69
C ARG A 594 -19.78 7.18 9.68
N LYS A 595 -18.89 6.34 10.20
CA LYS A 595 -18.00 5.49 9.39
C LYS A 595 -18.65 4.16 9.02
N PHE A 596 -18.67 3.87 7.72
CA PHE A 596 -19.19 2.63 7.14
C PHE A 596 -18.05 1.89 6.44
N PHE A 597 -18.06 0.56 6.53
CA PHE A 597 -17.04 -0.31 5.98
C PHE A 597 -17.69 -1.39 5.12
N LEU A 598 -16.99 -1.76 4.06
CA LEU A 598 -17.32 -2.85 3.15
C LEU A 598 -16.03 -3.33 2.49
N ASN A 599 -16.04 -4.54 1.93
CA ASN A 599 -14.98 -5.01 1.04
C ASN A 599 -15.53 -5.05 -0.40
N THR A 600 -14.64 -4.89 -1.38
CA THR A 600 -14.99 -4.88 -2.81
C THR A 600 -14.08 -5.80 -3.61
N ARG A 601 -14.51 -6.15 -4.83
CA ARG A 601 -13.65 -6.81 -5.82
C ARG A 601 -12.60 -5.84 -6.38
N SER A 602 -11.63 -6.38 -7.11
CA SER A 602 -10.63 -5.60 -7.84
C SER A 602 -11.15 -4.98 -9.13
N GLN A 603 -12.22 -5.53 -9.72
CA GLN A 603 -12.81 -5.09 -11.00
C GLN A 603 -14.34 -4.99 -10.90
N MET A 604 -14.92 -4.14 -11.75
CA MET A 604 -16.37 -3.92 -11.83
C MET A 604 -17.08 -5.16 -12.42
N PRO A 605 -18.26 -5.58 -11.93
CA PRO A 605 -18.99 -5.04 -10.78
C PRO A 605 -18.27 -5.32 -9.45
N TYR A 606 -18.24 -4.33 -8.56
CA TYR A 606 -17.38 -4.35 -7.38
C TYR A 606 -17.99 -5.04 -6.16
N LYS A 607 -19.29 -5.34 -6.21
CA LYS A 607 -20.05 -5.96 -5.12
C LYS A 607 -19.41 -7.25 -4.61
N LEU A 608 -19.36 -7.37 -3.29
CA LEU A 608 -19.14 -8.62 -2.56
C LEU A 608 -20.30 -8.82 -1.57
N TYR A 609 -20.62 -10.08 -1.29
CA TYR A 609 -21.56 -10.49 -0.26
C TYR A 609 -20.81 -10.77 1.03
N HIS A 610 -21.23 -10.15 2.13
CA HIS A 610 -20.56 -10.26 3.43
C HIS A 610 -21.26 -11.27 4.34
N TYR A 611 -20.53 -12.25 4.85
CA TYR A 611 -21.04 -13.27 5.76
C TYR A 611 -20.30 -13.22 7.10
N GLN A 612 -21.06 -13.15 8.20
CA GLN A 612 -20.51 -13.34 9.55
C GLN A 612 -20.50 -14.83 9.86
N PHE A 613 -19.32 -15.42 9.95
CA PHE A 613 -19.14 -16.81 10.37
C PHE A 613 -18.84 -16.88 11.86
N ARG A 614 -19.60 -17.66 12.62
CA ARG A 614 -19.38 -17.88 14.07
C ARG A 614 -19.26 -19.36 14.35
N ILE A 615 -18.16 -19.73 15.00
CA ILE A 615 -17.87 -21.10 15.43
C ILE A 615 -17.58 -21.12 16.92
N GLN A 616 -18.25 -22.01 17.64
CA GLN A 616 -17.94 -22.26 19.04
C GLN A 616 -16.97 -23.42 19.14
N LEU A 617 -15.83 -23.21 19.79
CA LEU A 617 -14.87 -24.27 20.09
C LEU A 617 -15.07 -24.70 21.55
N VAL A 618 -15.09 -26.00 21.78
CA VAL A 618 -15.31 -26.63 23.10
C VAL A 618 -14.05 -27.41 23.46
N ASN A 619 -13.52 -27.21 24.67
CA ASN A 619 -12.37 -27.96 25.21
C ASN A 619 -11.08 -27.93 24.35
N GLN A 620 -10.63 -26.76 23.91
CA GLN A 620 -9.35 -26.63 23.20
C GLN A 620 -8.15 -26.81 24.15
N MET A 621 -7.19 -27.68 23.79
CA MET A 621 -5.90 -27.80 24.49
C MET A 621 -4.98 -26.61 24.16
N GLU A 622 -4.20 -26.16 25.14
CA GLU A 622 -3.22 -25.07 24.96
C GLU A 622 -2.21 -25.40 23.84
N GLY A 623 -2.00 -24.45 22.92
CA GLY A 623 -0.89 -24.49 21.94
C GLY A 623 -1.22 -24.97 20.52
N ILE A 624 -2.50 -25.14 20.15
CA ILE A 624 -2.89 -25.55 18.78
C ILE A 624 -3.58 -24.38 18.06
N GLU A 625 -3.01 -23.94 16.93
CA GLU A 625 -3.60 -23.00 15.97
C GLU A 625 -4.10 -23.78 14.74
N PRO A 626 -5.38 -24.19 14.69
CA PRO A 626 -5.91 -24.97 13.57
C PRO A 626 -6.12 -24.09 12.32
N SER A 627 -5.70 -24.61 11.16
CA SER A 627 -6.06 -24.10 9.82
C SER A 627 -7.30 -24.83 9.35
N LEU A 628 -8.45 -24.14 9.29
CA LEU A 628 -9.72 -24.73 8.86
C LEU A 628 -10.07 -24.24 7.47
N ILE A 629 -10.51 -25.12 6.58
CA ILE A 629 -11.06 -24.76 5.28
C ILE A 629 -12.57 -25.01 5.34
N ILE A 630 -13.38 -24.02 4.93
CA ILE A 630 -14.83 -24.18 4.84
C ILE A 630 -15.32 -24.13 3.40
N SER A 631 -16.41 -24.82 3.10
CA SER A 631 -17.19 -24.61 1.89
C SER A 631 -18.68 -24.52 2.25
N LEU A 632 -19.37 -23.52 1.72
CA LEU A 632 -20.79 -23.24 1.93
C LEU A 632 -21.56 -23.55 0.65
N THR A 633 -22.57 -24.41 0.75
CA THR A 633 -23.50 -24.70 -0.36
C THR A 633 -24.83 -24.02 -0.07
N GLY A 634 -25.27 -23.15 -0.97
CA GLY A 634 -26.58 -22.53 -0.93
C GLY A 634 -27.49 -22.96 -2.09
N THR A 635 -28.71 -22.45 -2.14
CA THR A 635 -29.72 -22.83 -3.15
C THR A 635 -29.36 -22.39 -4.58
N LYS A 636 -28.50 -21.37 -4.73
CA LYS A 636 -28.10 -20.85 -6.04
C LYS A 636 -26.72 -21.35 -6.45
N GLU A 637 -25.74 -21.21 -5.56
CA GLU A 637 -24.32 -21.46 -5.84
C GLU A 637 -23.60 -22.00 -4.60
N GLU A 638 -22.33 -22.38 -4.78
CA GLU A 638 -21.40 -22.81 -3.73
C GLU A 638 -20.24 -21.82 -3.58
N SER A 639 -19.67 -21.70 -2.38
CA SER A 639 -18.59 -20.75 -2.11
C SER A 639 -17.22 -21.19 -2.62
N GLY A 640 -17.03 -22.49 -2.86
CA GLY A 640 -15.69 -23.09 -2.94
C GLY A 640 -14.97 -23.09 -1.58
N ASP A 641 -13.69 -23.45 -1.59
CA ASP A 641 -12.87 -23.60 -0.38
C ASP A 641 -12.36 -22.25 0.14
N VAL A 642 -12.77 -21.89 1.36
CA VAL A 642 -12.40 -20.65 2.04
C VAL A 642 -11.57 -20.97 3.28
N PRO A 643 -10.28 -20.61 3.33
CA PRO A 643 -9.43 -20.84 4.50
C PRO A 643 -9.75 -19.87 5.65
N ILE A 644 -9.75 -20.38 6.87
CA ILE A 644 -9.98 -19.66 8.13
C ILE A 644 -8.86 -20.00 9.12
N MET A 645 -8.18 -18.95 9.59
CA MET A 645 -7.14 -19.06 10.60
C MET A 645 -7.66 -18.67 11.98
N ILE A 646 -7.61 -19.59 12.95
CA ILE A 646 -7.98 -19.33 14.34
C ILE A 646 -6.71 -18.93 15.11
N THR A 647 -6.59 -17.64 15.44
CA THR A 647 -5.47 -17.10 16.24
C THR A 647 -5.87 -16.87 17.70
N GLY A 648 -5.01 -17.31 18.62
CA GLY A 648 -5.13 -17.07 20.06
C GLY A 648 -5.21 -18.35 20.89
N SER A 649 -4.28 -18.48 21.84
CA SER A 649 -4.31 -19.52 22.87
C SER A 649 -5.31 -19.16 23.96
N SER A 650 -6.28 -20.02 24.23
CA SER A 650 -7.16 -19.85 25.38
C SER A 650 -7.81 -21.17 25.76
N SER A 651 -7.71 -21.52 27.05
CA SER A 651 -8.48 -22.59 27.64
C SER A 651 -9.95 -22.18 27.80
N GLY A 652 -10.88 -23.12 27.54
CA GLY A 652 -12.33 -22.96 27.77
C GLY A 652 -13.20 -22.80 26.51
N ASN A 653 -14.53 -22.77 26.71
CA ASN A 653 -15.52 -22.64 25.64
C ASN A 653 -15.54 -21.20 25.09
N LYS A 654 -15.09 -21.00 23.85
CA LYS A 654 -15.08 -19.68 23.20
C LYS A 654 -15.73 -19.70 21.83
N THR A 655 -16.40 -18.61 21.49
CA THR A 655 -16.95 -18.39 20.15
C THR A 655 -16.04 -17.46 19.37
N HIS A 656 -15.50 -17.96 18.26
CA HIS A 656 -14.74 -17.16 17.30
C HIS A 656 -15.68 -16.63 16.22
N THR A 657 -15.45 -15.40 15.79
CA THR A 657 -16.24 -14.73 14.75
C THR A 657 -15.30 -14.23 13.66
N PHE A 658 -15.68 -14.48 12.40
CA PHE A 658 -14.91 -14.13 11.21
C PHE A 658 -15.82 -13.44 10.21
N LEU A 659 -15.24 -12.54 9.41
CA LEU A 659 -15.87 -12.01 8.21
C LEU A 659 -15.42 -12.85 7.02
N ILE A 660 -16.37 -13.33 6.23
CA ILE A 660 -16.14 -14.01 4.96
C ILE A 660 -16.80 -13.19 3.87
N THR A 661 -16.14 -13.03 2.73
CA THR A 661 -16.66 -12.26 1.60
C THR A 661 -16.61 -13.08 0.33
N LEU A 662 -17.72 -13.14 -0.40
CA LEU A 662 -17.86 -13.90 -1.64
C LEU A 662 -18.33 -12.99 -2.77
N ASP A 663 -17.93 -13.28 -4.00
CA ASP A 663 -18.35 -12.53 -5.19
C ASP A 663 -19.65 -13.05 -5.83
N ARG A 664 -20.26 -14.05 -5.21
CA ARG A 664 -21.47 -14.75 -5.67
C ARG A 664 -22.55 -14.77 -4.59
N ASP A 665 -23.79 -14.76 -5.04
CA ASP A 665 -24.97 -14.92 -4.19
C ASP A 665 -25.25 -16.41 -3.99
N LEU A 666 -25.02 -16.93 -2.79
CA LEU A 666 -25.28 -18.33 -2.49
C LEU A 666 -26.79 -18.62 -2.37
N GLY A 667 -27.63 -17.61 -2.19
CA GLY A 667 -29.03 -17.80 -1.80
C GLY A 667 -29.14 -18.35 -0.37
N ASP A 668 -30.11 -19.23 -0.14
CA ASP A 668 -30.37 -19.79 1.18
C ASP A 668 -29.34 -20.88 1.49
N LEU A 669 -28.60 -20.72 2.58
CA LEU A 669 -27.53 -21.65 2.95
C LEU A 669 -28.09 -23.01 3.40
N MET A 670 -27.61 -24.09 2.80
CA MET A 670 -28.09 -25.46 3.04
C MET A 670 -27.06 -26.33 3.78
N LEU A 671 -25.81 -26.36 3.28
CA LEU A 671 -24.75 -27.21 3.80
C LEU A 671 -23.49 -26.39 4.09
N LEU A 672 -22.72 -26.87 5.05
CA LEU A 672 -21.38 -26.39 5.39
C LEU A 672 -20.46 -27.60 5.45
N ASN A 673 -19.45 -27.63 4.58
CA ASN A 673 -18.32 -28.55 4.70
C ASN A 673 -17.19 -27.87 5.48
N LEU A 674 -16.54 -28.60 6.36
CA LEU A 674 -15.41 -28.13 7.15
C LEU A 674 -14.28 -29.16 7.10
N HIS A 675 -13.10 -28.71 6.68
CA HIS A 675 -11.88 -29.50 6.61
C HIS A 675 -10.83 -28.93 7.56
N TRP A 676 -10.16 -29.77 8.35
CA TRP A 676 -9.03 -29.35 9.20
C TRP A 676 -7.70 -29.73 8.56
N GLU A 677 -6.96 -28.74 8.08
CA GLU A 677 -5.67 -28.94 7.42
C GLU A 677 -4.56 -29.26 8.44
N GLY A 678 -3.80 -30.34 8.19
CA GLY A 678 -2.65 -30.74 9.00
C GLY A 678 -1.35 -30.11 8.50
N SER A 679 -0.56 -29.47 9.38
CA SER A 679 0.70 -28.82 8.99
C SER A 679 1.72 -29.82 8.39
N ALA A 680 2.24 -29.54 7.19
CA ALA A 680 3.21 -30.37 6.48
C ALA A 680 4.54 -30.59 7.23
N LEU A 681 4.97 -29.62 8.04
CA LEU A 681 6.18 -29.72 8.88
C LEU A 681 6.09 -30.86 9.91
N TRP A 682 4.90 -31.14 10.44
CA TRP A 682 4.69 -32.19 11.44
C TRP A 682 4.57 -33.59 10.83
N LYS A 683 4.00 -33.72 9.62
CA LYS A 683 4.02 -35.00 8.86
C LYS A 683 5.45 -35.50 8.67
N ASN A 684 6.38 -34.60 8.32
CA ASN A 684 7.78 -34.95 8.07
C ASN A 684 8.58 -35.20 9.36
N MET A 685 8.29 -34.45 10.43
CA MET A 685 8.99 -34.59 11.70
C MET A 685 8.57 -35.86 12.46
N TRP A 686 7.28 -36.25 12.42
CA TRP A 686 6.79 -37.45 13.10
C TRP A 686 7.19 -38.74 12.36
N ASN A 687 7.15 -38.74 11.03
CA ASN A 687 7.66 -39.85 10.22
C ASN A 687 9.17 -40.08 10.45
N ARG A 688 9.96 -39.02 10.72
CA ARG A 688 11.37 -39.14 11.13
C ARG A 688 11.56 -39.63 12.57
N MET A 689 10.65 -39.29 13.47
CA MET A 689 10.73 -39.66 14.90
C MET A 689 10.28 -41.10 15.16
N GLN A 690 9.33 -41.63 14.38
CA GLN A 690 8.93 -43.05 14.39
C GLN A 690 10.06 -44.01 14.00
N ASN A 691 11.05 -43.54 13.23
CA ASN A 691 12.21 -44.35 12.85
C ASN A 691 13.32 -44.40 13.92
N ILE A 692 13.21 -43.65 15.02
CA ILE A 692 14.28 -43.50 16.02
C ILE A 692 13.92 -44.14 17.38
N ILE A 693 12.64 -44.40 17.70
CA ILE A 693 12.22 -44.98 18.99
C ILE A 693 11.08 -46.00 18.80
N PRO A 694 11.33 -47.32 18.92
CA PRO A 694 10.32 -48.35 18.64
C PRO A 694 9.67 -48.85 19.93
N TRP A 695 8.98 -48.02 20.71
CA TRP A 695 8.17 -48.51 21.84
C TRP A 695 6.77 -47.87 21.84
N GLY A 696 5.75 -48.73 21.84
CA GLY A 696 4.36 -48.39 21.61
C GLY A 696 3.78 -47.41 22.64
N GLY A 697 3.29 -46.28 22.13
CA GLY A 697 2.31 -45.45 22.80
C GLY A 697 1.10 -45.29 21.88
N LYS A 698 -0.11 -45.60 22.38
CA LYS A 698 -1.36 -45.33 21.68
C LYS A 698 -1.36 -43.90 21.14
N GLU A 699 -1.52 -43.74 19.82
CA GLU A 699 -1.76 -42.44 19.20
C GLU A 699 -2.97 -41.76 19.86
N ARG A 700 -2.74 -40.67 20.61
CA ARG A 700 -3.83 -39.76 20.96
C ARG A 700 -4.18 -38.98 19.70
N LYS A 701 -5.20 -39.43 18.98
CA LYS A 701 -5.81 -38.68 17.88
C LYS A 701 -6.15 -37.26 18.37
N ARG A 702 -5.68 -36.24 17.66
CA ARG A 702 -6.00 -34.84 17.95
C ARG A 702 -7.42 -34.59 17.44
N LEU A 703 -8.35 -34.33 18.36
CA LEU A 703 -9.77 -34.11 18.06
C LEU A 703 -10.13 -32.66 18.40
N LEU A 704 -10.70 -31.93 17.45
CA LEU A 704 -11.25 -30.59 17.67
C LEU A 704 -12.75 -30.71 17.96
N THR A 705 -13.20 -30.31 19.15
CA THR A 705 -14.64 -30.35 19.47
C THR A 705 -15.32 -29.03 19.12
N LEU A 706 -16.30 -29.09 18.22
CA LEU A 706 -17.10 -27.97 17.75
C LEU A 706 -18.46 -27.94 18.44
N GLY A 707 -18.85 -26.75 18.92
CA GLY A 707 -20.18 -26.45 19.41
C GLY A 707 -21.08 -25.91 18.29
N LYS A 708 -21.80 -24.82 18.57
CA LYS A 708 -22.70 -24.20 17.60
C LYS A 708 -21.92 -23.48 16.49
N ILE A 709 -22.25 -23.81 15.24
CA ILE A 709 -21.84 -23.05 14.06
C ILE A 709 -23.03 -22.22 13.57
N SER A 710 -22.82 -20.93 13.33
CA SER A 710 -23.84 -20.06 12.76
C SER A 710 -23.24 -19.08 11.77
N VAL A 711 -23.94 -18.91 10.65
CA VAL A 711 -23.59 -17.97 9.59
C VAL A 711 -24.69 -16.93 9.48
N LYS A 712 -24.33 -15.65 9.38
CA LYS A 712 -25.28 -14.58 9.11
C LYS A 712 -24.93 -13.88 7.81
N GLY A 713 -25.88 -13.85 6.87
CA GLY A 713 -25.78 -13.01 5.68
C GLY A 713 -25.91 -11.53 6.05
N GLY A 714 -24.94 -10.73 5.63
CA GLY A 714 -24.97 -9.28 5.80
C GLY A 714 -26.11 -8.67 4.99
N ASP A 715 -26.14 -8.96 3.70
CA ASP A 715 -27.11 -8.42 2.75
C ASP A 715 -28.53 -8.91 3.04
N THR A 716 -28.70 -10.23 3.24
CA THR A 716 -30.01 -10.83 3.55
C THR A 716 -30.47 -10.58 4.99
N GLN A 717 -29.54 -10.23 5.89
CA GLN A 717 -29.75 -10.16 7.35
C GLN A 717 -30.22 -11.46 8.02
N GLU A 718 -30.27 -12.57 7.29
CA GLU A 718 -30.69 -13.87 7.78
C GLU A 718 -29.57 -14.59 8.54
N ARG A 719 -29.94 -15.38 9.54
CA ARG A 719 -28.99 -16.18 10.33
C ARG A 719 -29.36 -17.65 10.23
N THR A 720 -28.42 -18.43 9.72
CA THR A 720 -28.49 -19.88 9.60
C THR A 720 -27.62 -20.52 10.67
N SER A 721 -28.13 -21.53 11.37
CA SER A 721 -27.33 -22.37 12.27
C SER A 721 -27.14 -23.73 11.63
N PHE A 722 -25.98 -24.33 11.83
CA PHE A 722 -25.62 -25.63 11.26
C PHE A 722 -25.44 -26.67 12.36
N CYS A 723 -25.94 -27.88 12.13
CA CYS A 723 -25.80 -29.04 13.00
C CYS A 723 -25.11 -30.18 12.24
N ALA A 724 -24.30 -30.97 12.96
CA ALA A 724 -23.66 -32.14 12.39
C ALA A 724 -24.70 -33.22 12.01
N LEU A 725 -24.42 -33.98 10.96
CA LEU A 725 -25.30 -35.05 10.49
C LEU A 725 -25.21 -36.33 11.34
N THR A 726 -24.16 -36.49 12.15
CA THR A 726 -23.89 -37.67 12.99
C THR A 726 -23.83 -37.30 14.48
N ASN A 727 -24.24 -38.22 15.37
CA ASN A 727 -24.20 -38.00 16.83
C ASN A 727 -22.78 -37.89 17.41
N ASP A 728 -21.76 -38.42 16.71
CA ASP A 728 -20.34 -38.25 17.03
C ASP A 728 -19.72 -36.97 16.40
N GLY A 729 -20.46 -36.30 15.50
CA GLY A 729 -20.01 -35.26 14.57
C GLY A 729 -19.76 -33.87 15.15
N GLN A 730 -19.56 -33.75 16.46
CA GLN A 730 -18.97 -32.54 17.05
C GLN A 730 -17.45 -32.64 17.16
N ARG A 731 -16.82 -33.74 16.74
CA ARG A 731 -15.37 -33.92 16.82
C ARG A 731 -14.76 -34.02 15.42
N VAL A 732 -13.98 -33.01 15.04
CA VAL A 732 -13.27 -32.96 13.76
C VAL A 732 -11.85 -33.52 13.97
N GLU A 733 -11.50 -34.56 13.21
CA GLU A 733 -10.14 -35.09 13.15
C GLU A 733 -9.31 -34.33 12.10
N VAL A 734 -7.98 -34.34 12.26
CA VAL A 734 -7.06 -33.71 11.29
C VAL A 734 -7.17 -34.44 9.94
N ALA A 735 -7.29 -33.67 8.86
CA ALA A 735 -7.42 -34.13 7.47
C ALA A 735 -8.70 -34.93 7.16
N GLN A 736 -9.77 -34.73 7.94
CA GLN A 736 -11.10 -35.28 7.68
C GLN A 736 -12.10 -34.16 7.34
N ASP A 737 -12.97 -34.42 6.36
CA ASP A 737 -14.09 -33.55 5.98
C ASP A 737 -15.29 -33.85 6.85
N GLU A 738 -15.87 -32.81 7.45
CA GLU A 738 -17.10 -32.91 8.25
C GLU A 738 -18.19 -32.02 7.66
N VAL A 739 -19.35 -32.63 7.39
CA VAL A 739 -20.49 -31.98 6.74
C VAL A 739 -21.57 -31.66 7.77
N PHE A 740 -21.98 -30.39 7.78
CA PHE A 740 -23.05 -29.87 8.62
C PHE A 740 -24.23 -29.43 7.75
N ALA A 741 -25.45 -29.76 8.19
CA ALA A 741 -26.68 -29.35 7.53
C ALA A 741 -27.37 -28.21 8.30
N GLN A 742 -28.17 -27.42 7.59
CA GLN A 742 -29.01 -26.40 8.19
C GLN A 742 -29.90 -26.98 9.30
N ALA A 743 -29.78 -26.40 10.50
CA ALA A 743 -30.59 -26.78 11.66
C ALA A 743 -32.02 -26.24 11.51
N ARG A 744 -33.04 -27.10 11.65
CA ARG A 744 -34.43 -26.62 11.74
C ARG A 744 -34.64 -25.87 13.07
N ASN A 745 -35.07 -24.61 12.98
CA ASN A 745 -35.52 -23.85 14.16
C ASN A 745 -36.75 -24.54 14.77
N GLU A 746 -36.66 -24.97 16.03
CA GLU A 746 -37.79 -25.55 16.80
C GLU A 746 -38.96 -24.56 17.06
N ALA A 747 -38.94 -23.35 16.49
CA ALA A 747 -39.98 -22.35 16.69
C ALA A 747 -41.06 -22.29 15.59
N LYS A 748 -40.95 -23.06 14.50
CA LYS A 748 -41.95 -23.07 13.41
C LYS A 748 -42.11 -24.45 12.77
N SER A 749 -42.83 -25.37 13.44
CA SER A 749 -43.91 -26.18 12.82
C SER A 749 -44.41 -27.27 13.79
N ARG A 750 -45.53 -27.00 14.45
CA ARG A 750 -46.56 -28.03 14.63
C ARG A 750 -47.38 -28.05 13.32
N ALA A 751 -47.75 -29.26 12.88
CA ALA A 751 -48.35 -29.62 11.58
C ALA A 751 -47.30 -29.57 10.45
N VAL A 752 -46.85 -30.69 9.87
CA VAL A 752 -47.60 -31.64 9.06
C VAL A 752 -46.99 -33.03 9.20
N SER A 753 -47.87 -34.03 9.20
CA SER A 753 -47.61 -35.45 9.46
C SER A 753 -46.69 -36.12 8.44
N ALA A 754 -45.95 -37.10 8.95
CA ALA A 754 -45.22 -38.10 8.20
C ALA A 754 -46.12 -38.87 7.20
N SER A 755 -45.73 -38.90 5.93
CA SER A 755 -45.72 -40.11 5.09
C SER A 755 -45.16 -39.76 3.71
N GLN A 756 -44.50 -40.75 3.09
CA GLN A 756 -43.96 -40.76 1.72
C GLN A 756 -42.58 -40.11 1.49
N LEU A 757 -41.53 -40.87 1.80
CA LEU A 757 -40.29 -40.84 1.00
C LEU A 757 -39.49 -42.13 1.18
N SER A 758 -40.06 -43.23 0.70
CA SER A 758 -39.38 -44.53 0.60
C SER A 758 -39.75 -45.16 -0.74
N HIS A 759 -39.36 -44.53 -1.85
CA HIS A 759 -39.38 -45.18 -3.17
C HIS A 759 -38.40 -44.63 -4.22
N LEU A 760 -37.60 -43.58 -3.97
CA LEU A 760 -36.65 -43.04 -4.96
C LEU A 760 -35.16 -43.40 -4.76
N ILE A 761 -34.77 -44.03 -3.65
CA ILE A 761 -33.35 -44.36 -3.39
C ILE A 761 -32.96 -45.75 -3.92
N VAL A 762 -33.94 -46.63 -4.17
CA VAL A 762 -33.67 -48.02 -4.59
C VAL A 762 -33.39 -48.16 -6.10
N LEU A 763 -33.82 -47.20 -6.92
CA LEU A 763 -33.62 -47.25 -8.38
C LEU A 763 -32.25 -46.69 -8.83
N SER A 764 -31.60 -45.83 -8.03
CA SER A 764 -30.31 -45.22 -8.38
C SER A 764 -29.11 -46.13 -8.08
N VAL A 765 -29.26 -47.02 -7.09
CA VAL A 765 -28.15 -47.90 -6.63
C VAL A 765 -28.00 -49.14 -7.53
N LEU A 766 -29.07 -49.61 -8.18
CA LEU A 766 -29.01 -50.77 -9.08
C LEU A 766 -28.40 -50.44 -10.46
N ALA A 767 -28.47 -49.18 -10.92
CA ALA A 767 -27.87 -48.75 -12.18
C ALA A 767 -26.33 -48.61 -12.11
N LEU A 768 -25.79 -48.21 -10.95
CA LEU A 768 -24.35 -48.05 -10.73
C LEU A 768 -23.61 -49.38 -10.55
N VAL A 769 -24.26 -50.40 -10.00
CA VAL A 769 -23.68 -51.74 -9.84
C VAL A 769 -23.59 -52.49 -11.18
N ALA A 770 -24.52 -52.24 -12.11
CA ALA A 770 -24.49 -52.86 -13.45
C ALA A 770 -23.38 -52.30 -14.36
N LEU A 771 -23.01 -51.02 -14.22
CA LEU A 771 -21.91 -50.41 -14.98
C LEU A 771 -20.52 -50.83 -14.48
N ALA A 772 -20.37 -51.11 -13.18
CA ALA A 772 -19.10 -51.53 -12.59
C ALA A 772 -18.74 -52.99 -12.92
N LEU A 773 -19.73 -53.86 -13.13
CA LEU A 773 -19.51 -55.27 -13.50
C LEU A 773 -19.21 -55.48 -15.00
N GLY A 774 -19.64 -54.57 -15.88
CA GLY A 774 -19.36 -54.65 -17.33
C GLY A 774 -17.93 -54.30 -17.72
N LEU A 775 -17.25 -53.44 -16.96
CA LEU A 775 -15.88 -53.01 -17.23
C LEU A 775 -14.81 -54.00 -16.74
N LEU A 776 -15.16 -54.94 -15.85
CA LEU A 776 -14.23 -55.93 -15.32
C LEU A 776 -14.06 -57.17 -16.23
N VAL A 777 -14.99 -57.41 -17.17
CA VAL A 777 -14.99 -58.59 -18.06
C VAL A 777 -14.17 -58.34 -19.35
N CYS A 778 -13.92 -57.09 -19.74
CA CYS A 778 -13.11 -56.77 -20.92
C CYS A 778 -11.59 -56.79 -20.70
N LEU A 779 -11.12 -56.93 -19.45
CA LEU A 779 -9.68 -56.90 -19.10
C LEU A 779 -9.06 -58.30 -18.89
N LEU A 780 -9.81 -59.39 -19.06
CA LEU A 780 -9.36 -60.76 -18.73
C LEU A 780 -9.48 -61.78 -19.89
N LEU A 781 -9.41 -61.35 -21.15
CA LEU A 781 -9.28 -62.29 -22.30
C LEU A 781 -7.85 -62.29 -22.88
N PRO A 782 -7.20 -63.47 -23.02
CA PRO A 782 -5.82 -63.57 -23.47
C PRO A 782 -5.69 -63.44 -25.00
N PHE A 783 -4.69 -62.68 -25.46
CA PHE A 783 -4.28 -62.61 -26.86
C PHE A 783 -3.63 -63.93 -27.33
N PRO A 784 -3.95 -64.45 -28.54
CA PRO A 784 -3.21 -65.55 -29.17
C PRO A 784 -1.99 -65.03 -29.96
N PRO A 785 -0.99 -65.89 -30.26
CA PRO A 785 0.35 -65.47 -30.69
C PRO A 785 0.41 -65.08 -32.17
N GLN A 786 1.20 -64.03 -32.47
CA GLN A 786 1.52 -63.58 -33.82
C GLN A 786 2.51 -64.55 -34.51
N ARG A 787 2.10 -65.06 -35.68
CA ARG A 787 2.99 -65.69 -36.66
C ARG A 787 3.81 -64.62 -37.38
N ALA A 788 5.12 -64.83 -37.42
CA ALA A 788 6.03 -64.22 -38.37
C ALA A 788 5.68 -64.63 -39.81
N TYR A 789 5.87 -63.74 -40.80
CA TYR A 789 6.71 -63.96 -41.98
C TYR A 789 6.82 -62.70 -42.85
N ARG A 790 8.07 -62.45 -43.29
CA ARG A 790 8.61 -61.80 -44.51
C ARG A 790 7.57 -61.28 -45.52
N THR A 791 7.74 -60.13 -46.15
CA THR A 791 8.90 -59.58 -46.87
C THR A 791 8.84 -58.07 -46.95
#